data_AF-A0A286A5Q9-F1
#
_entry.id   AF-A0A286A5Q9-F1
#
_cell.length_a   1.000
_cell.length_b   1.000
_cell.length_c   1.000
_cell.angle_alpha   90.00
_cell.angle_beta   90.00
_cell.angle_gamma   90.00
#
_symmetry.space_group_name_H-M   'P 1'
#
loop_
_entity.id
_entity.type
_entity.pdbx_description
1 polymer ?
#
loop_
_entity_poly.entity_id
_entity_poly.type
_entity_poly.pdbx_seq_one_letter_code
_entity_poly.pdbx_strand_id
1 'polypeptide(L)'
;MPLAMAVNASAIAKHGFDFVLGVDGDFKAAIAKASSSGATESKRFILFVPNGEYNITKVTGDEHGKSTFSGSNISIIGESVDKTIIWNTTDTEGISTTATLYFPSNKNMYMQDITLQNRGTYNSGSAARQVALQQNAGDKFIYKNVRLLSGQDTYYTKKGRTYWEGGEIDGTVDFICGGGDVFFEGTKLVMTRNGGYITASQNPDTWGYVFNNAIIEVSNSGFNKTFYLGRSWGRAKVVFLNTIMRAEPKAEGWGPDMNSAPVIFGEYNSKNGSGGAINTSQRKTYFNGGKDASTATTLKTVWNANDAAKYTLKNVLGGSDNWEPNKLTAQVSAPKISQEGANIIWNDDDNAICWAVFVNGKYHSNTTTNSIDIGGIAAGSKVTVRAANSMGGLGASSNEITVLEANVTYYNLTINSSIGGSVIASPNREKIAEGTAVSFIAEPASGWKFAGWTGKSASDAGSESTWKTTMTKDIELGAIFEAKGTTTFQAEDGIIDNAINESTNAGFAGTGYINFGTGKSTVQVPVYVEYPGEYTMEMTYANGSGKTRNLAFAPPGTCSAGVDGCKGAEVISFEATDKWTTYQTKEATITLPKGASYITFSIVDGNDGPNLDQIKLTEKNVDKGTTSIAQINRTNATVSESRIYDTNGKLVRYTKGNANLTVLAPGIYVVKTSAQGYSKQKMVQVR
;
A
#
# COMPACT_ATOMS: atom_id res chain seq x y z
N MET A 1 -34.88 3.74 -2.47
CA MET A 1 -33.70 3.57 -1.60
C MET A 1 -34.13 3.86 -0.18
N PRO A 2 -34.24 2.88 0.72
CA PRO A 2 -34.44 3.20 2.13
C PRO A 2 -33.10 3.63 2.71
N LEU A 3 -33.11 4.79 3.37
CA LEU A 3 -32.04 5.33 4.18
C LEU A 3 -31.49 4.24 5.10
N ALA A 4 -30.22 3.89 4.95
CA ALA A 4 -29.51 3.13 5.96
C ALA A 4 -29.40 4.02 7.20
N MET A 5 -30.21 3.74 8.21
CA MET A 5 -29.98 4.29 9.54
C MET A 5 -28.60 3.80 9.99
N ALA A 6 -27.67 4.72 10.18
CA ALA A 6 -26.43 4.48 10.89
C ALA A 6 -26.82 3.94 12.28
N VAL A 7 -26.63 2.63 12.46
CA VAL A 7 -26.69 2.04 13.78
C VAL A 7 -25.48 2.62 14.51
N ASN A 8 -25.72 3.52 15.46
CA ASN A 8 -24.69 3.93 16.41
C ASN A 8 -24.22 2.66 17.12
N ALA A 9 -23.13 2.08 16.63
CA ALA A 9 -22.40 1.03 17.33
C ALA A 9 -22.01 1.65 18.67
N SER A 10 -22.57 1.12 19.75
CA SER A 10 -22.08 1.46 21.08
C SER A 10 -20.58 1.20 21.10
N ALA A 11 -19.78 2.18 21.52
CA ALA A 11 -18.33 2.07 21.58
C ALA A 11 -17.95 0.74 22.25
N ILE A 12 -17.04 -0.02 21.62
CA ILE A 12 -16.63 -1.30 22.17
C ILE A 12 -15.89 -1.02 23.48
N ALA A 13 -16.20 -1.77 24.53
CA ALA A 13 -15.50 -1.61 25.80
C ALA A 13 -14.01 -1.90 25.61
N LYS A 14 -13.17 -0.89 25.87
CA LYS A 14 -11.72 -1.04 25.73
C LYS A 14 -11.17 -2.05 26.74
N HIS A 15 -10.29 -2.90 26.26
CA HIS A 15 -9.76 -4.03 26.99
C HIS A 15 -8.42 -4.45 26.38
N GLY A 16 -7.38 -4.51 27.22
CA GLY A 16 -6.06 -4.96 26.81
C GLY A 16 -5.97 -6.47 26.60
N PHE A 17 -4.76 -6.97 26.35
CA PHE A 17 -4.51 -8.40 26.29
C PHE A 17 -4.51 -9.01 27.69
N ASP A 18 -5.21 -10.13 27.87
CA ASP A 18 -5.30 -10.82 29.16
C ASP A 18 -4.07 -11.68 29.47
N PHE A 19 -3.37 -12.13 28.43
CA PHE A 19 -2.16 -12.93 28.54
C PHE A 19 -1.28 -12.75 27.31
N VAL A 20 0.01 -12.49 27.53
CA VAL A 20 1.05 -12.41 26.51
C VAL A 20 2.00 -13.59 26.67
N LEU A 21 2.02 -14.48 25.67
CA LEU A 21 2.85 -15.68 25.71
C LEU A 21 4.34 -15.32 25.81
N GLY A 22 5.05 -15.94 26.75
CA GLY A 22 6.47 -15.69 27.02
C GLY A 22 6.74 -14.50 27.94
N VAL A 23 5.75 -13.61 28.15
CA VAL A 23 5.82 -12.51 29.15
C VAL A 23 5.11 -12.93 30.44
N ASP A 24 3.86 -13.38 30.33
CA ASP A 24 3.03 -13.76 31.49
C ASP A 24 3.18 -15.25 31.85
N GLY A 25 3.81 -16.03 30.98
CA GLY A 25 4.09 -17.45 31.20
C GLY A 25 4.12 -18.26 29.91
N ASP A 26 4.20 -19.59 30.07
CA ASP A 26 4.21 -20.54 28.95
C ASP A 26 2.79 -20.86 28.44
N PHE A 27 2.72 -21.76 27.45
CA PHE A 27 1.45 -22.12 26.81
C PHE A 27 0.50 -22.88 27.76
N LYS A 28 1.04 -23.61 28.74
CA LYS A 28 0.24 -24.29 29.77
C LYS A 28 -0.43 -23.27 30.68
N ALA A 29 0.31 -22.25 31.11
CA ALA A 29 -0.23 -21.14 31.89
C ALA A 29 -1.30 -20.37 31.10
N ALA A 30 -1.07 -20.13 29.80
CA ALA A 30 -2.05 -19.50 28.92
C ALA A 30 -3.37 -20.30 28.86
N ILE A 31 -3.32 -21.62 28.63
CA ILE A 31 -4.52 -22.49 28.61
C ILE A 31 -5.26 -22.44 29.94
N ALA A 32 -4.52 -22.55 31.06
CA ALA A 32 -5.11 -22.53 32.39
C ALA A 32 -5.84 -21.20 32.66
N LYS A 33 -5.17 -20.07 32.38
CA LYS A 33 -5.72 -18.72 32.57
C LYS A 33 -6.95 -18.49 31.69
N ALA A 34 -6.88 -18.89 30.42
CA ALA A 34 -7.98 -18.73 29.49
C ALA A 34 -9.21 -19.56 29.91
N SER A 35 -8.98 -20.78 30.41
CA SER A 35 -10.05 -21.68 30.88
C SER A 35 -10.72 -21.19 32.17
N SER A 36 -9.99 -20.49 33.04
CA SER A 36 -10.53 -19.91 34.29
C SER A 36 -10.99 -18.46 34.15
N SER A 37 -10.95 -17.87 32.95
CA SER A 37 -11.19 -16.43 32.74
C SER A 37 -12.64 -15.99 32.94
N GLY A 38 -13.61 -16.90 32.81
CA GLY A 38 -15.03 -16.57 32.75
C GLY A 38 -15.42 -15.81 31.46
N ALA A 39 -14.66 -15.97 30.38
CA ALA A 39 -14.87 -15.25 29.13
C ALA A 39 -16.28 -15.44 28.54
N THR A 40 -16.87 -14.32 28.12
CA THR A 40 -18.20 -14.24 27.50
C THR A 40 -18.09 -13.63 26.09
N GLU A 41 -19.18 -13.60 25.34
CA GLU A 41 -19.20 -12.93 24.03
C GLU A 41 -18.91 -11.42 24.15
N SER A 42 -19.35 -10.77 25.24
CA SER A 42 -19.11 -9.34 25.50
C SER A 42 -17.78 -9.04 26.20
N LYS A 43 -17.14 -10.06 26.79
CA LYS A 43 -15.85 -9.96 27.46
C LYS A 43 -14.98 -11.17 27.10
N ARG A 44 -14.43 -11.11 25.91
CA ARG A 44 -13.54 -12.12 25.33
C ARG A 44 -12.19 -12.12 26.03
N PHE A 45 -11.61 -13.30 26.21
CA PHE A 45 -10.22 -13.44 26.65
C PHE A 45 -9.28 -13.43 25.44
N ILE A 46 -8.21 -12.64 25.51
CA ILE A 46 -7.26 -12.43 24.43
C ILE A 46 -5.88 -12.93 24.86
N LEU A 47 -5.47 -14.03 24.24
CA LEU A 47 -4.09 -14.54 24.27
C LEU A 47 -3.33 -13.91 23.10
N PHE A 48 -2.39 -13.01 23.40
CA PHE A 48 -1.44 -12.49 22.42
C PHE A 48 -0.17 -13.34 22.38
N VAL A 49 0.30 -13.62 21.16
CA VAL A 49 1.45 -14.50 20.90
C VAL A 49 2.47 -13.71 20.08
N PRO A 50 3.48 -13.09 20.73
CA PRO A 50 4.53 -12.36 20.03
C PRO A 50 5.28 -13.21 19.00
N ASN A 51 5.99 -12.57 18.08
CA ASN A 51 6.87 -13.26 17.13
C ASN A 51 7.85 -14.19 17.87
N GLY A 52 7.94 -15.44 17.43
CA GLY A 52 8.74 -16.49 18.05
C GLY A 52 8.27 -17.90 17.64
N GLU A 53 9.11 -18.89 17.92
CA GLU A 53 8.78 -20.30 17.77
C GLU A 53 8.53 -20.94 19.13
N TYR A 54 7.34 -21.51 19.32
CA TYR A 54 6.89 -22.07 20.59
C TYR A 54 6.67 -23.59 20.46
N ASN A 55 7.62 -24.36 21.00
CA ASN A 55 7.49 -25.81 21.08
C ASN A 55 6.55 -26.20 22.25
N ILE A 56 5.39 -26.73 21.93
CA ILE A 56 4.39 -27.15 22.92
C ILE A 56 4.30 -28.66 23.12
N THR A 57 5.19 -29.44 22.49
CA THR A 57 5.13 -30.92 22.45
C THR A 57 4.97 -31.58 23.81
N LYS A 58 5.63 -31.09 24.86
CA LYS A 58 5.50 -31.65 26.23
C LYS A 58 5.00 -30.63 27.25
N VAL A 59 4.67 -29.42 26.81
CA VAL A 59 4.29 -28.30 27.70
C VAL A 59 2.96 -28.58 28.39
N THR A 60 2.01 -29.20 27.69
CA THR A 60 0.66 -29.47 28.21
C THR A 60 0.53 -30.77 29.02
N GLY A 61 1.59 -31.58 29.08
CA GLY A 61 1.65 -32.82 29.86
C GLY A 61 0.98 -34.04 29.21
N ASP A 62 0.53 -33.92 27.96
CA ASP A 62 0.04 -35.07 27.18
C ASP A 62 1.20 -35.98 26.72
N GLU A 63 0.98 -37.29 26.74
CA GLU A 63 1.99 -38.30 26.41
C GLU A 63 2.51 -38.14 24.98
N HIS A 64 1.64 -37.82 24.02
CA HIS A 64 1.95 -37.76 22.59
C HIS A 64 2.04 -36.33 22.05
N GLY A 65 1.87 -35.33 22.91
CA GLY A 65 1.97 -33.92 22.58
C GLY A 65 0.71 -33.31 21.99
N LYS A 66 -0.45 -33.90 22.27
CA LYS A 66 -1.75 -33.28 22.01
C LYS A 66 -2.02 -32.16 23.01
N SER A 67 -2.23 -30.94 22.54
CA SER A 67 -2.55 -29.81 23.43
C SER A 67 -4.04 -29.49 23.43
N THR A 68 -4.71 -29.87 24.52
CA THR A 68 -6.14 -29.65 24.72
C THR A 68 -6.42 -28.24 25.23
N PHE A 69 -7.32 -27.53 24.56
CA PHE A 69 -7.72 -26.18 24.90
C PHE A 69 -9.25 -26.14 25.06
N SER A 70 -9.77 -25.97 26.28
CA SER A 70 -11.21 -26.17 26.56
C SER A 70 -12.03 -24.87 26.75
N GLY A 71 -11.39 -23.71 26.89
CA GLY A 71 -12.08 -22.43 27.09
C GLY A 71 -12.82 -21.94 25.83
N SER A 72 -13.97 -21.27 25.99
CA SER A 72 -14.73 -20.64 24.89
C SER A 72 -14.66 -19.12 24.95
N ASN A 73 -15.08 -18.43 23.88
CA ASN A 73 -14.98 -16.97 23.76
C ASN A 73 -13.53 -16.47 23.92
N ILE A 74 -12.59 -17.16 23.26
CA ILE A 74 -11.16 -16.85 23.34
C ILE A 74 -10.61 -16.49 21.96
N SER A 75 -9.74 -15.49 21.97
CA SER A 75 -8.88 -15.12 20.84
C SER A 75 -7.45 -15.56 21.06
N ILE A 76 -6.84 -16.14 20.03
CA ILE A 76 -5.40 -16.44 19.97
C ILE A 76 -4.82 -15.59 18.83
N ILE A 77 -4.11 -14.53 19.17
CA ILE A 77 -3.67 -13.50 18.23
C ILE A 77 -2.15 -13.58 18.10
N GLY A 78 -1.65 -13.98 16.95
CA GLY A 78 -0.24 -13.87 16.65
C GLY A 78 0.16 -12.44 16.26
N GLU A 79 1.43 -12.12 16.47
CA GLU A 79 2.00 -10.87 15.97
C GLU A 79 2.15 -10.91 14.45
N SER A 80 2.58 -12.02 13.88
CA SER A 80 2.61 -12.20 12.42
C SER A 80 2.52 -13.66 12.04
N VAL A 81 1.83 -13.92 10.92
CA VAL A 81 1.64 -15.29 10.43
C VAL A 81 2.96 -16.00 10.13
N ASP A 82 3.97 -15.28 9.65
CA ASP A 82 5.25 -15.86 9.23
C ASP A 82 6.25 -16.10 10.37
N LYS A 83 6.12 -15.37 11.49
CA LYS A 83 7.11 -15.42 12.58
C LYS A 83 6.52 -15.87 13.91
N THR A 84 5.20 -15.89 14.08
CA THR A 84 4.54 -16.50 15.24
C THR A 84 4.18 -17.94 14.92
N ILE A 85 4.98 -18.90 15.39
CA ILE A 85 4.84 -20.32 15.08
C ILE A 85 4.64 -21.11 16.38
N ILE A 86 3.47 -21.72 16.56
CA ILE A 86 3.23 -22.72 17.61
C ILE A 86 3.35 -24.10 16.98
N TRP A 87 4.18 -24.97 17.57
CA TRP A 87 4.43 -26.28 16.99
C TRP A 87 4.55 -27.40 18.01
N ASN A 88 4.24 -28.62 17.57
CA ASN A 88 4.59 -29.86 18.24
C ASN A 88 5.31 -30.84 17.29
N THR A 89 5.94 -31.88 17.84
CA THR A 89 6.48 -33.04 17.10
C THR A 89 6.00 -34.30 17.79
N THR A 90 4.96 -34.93 17.24
CA THR A 90 4.33 -36.10 17.85
C THR A 90 5.06 -37.39 17.47
N ASP A 91 5.22 -38.30 18.43
CA ASP A 91 5.93 -39.58 18.28
C ASP A 91 5.04 -40.72 17.78
N THR A 92 3.76 -40.46 17.60
CA THR A 92 2.74 -41.41 17.15
C THR A 92 1.95 -40.85 15.96
N GLU A 93 1.08 -41.68 15.39
CA GLU A 93 0.08 -41.26 14.41
C GLU A 93 -1.34 -41.52 14.89
N GLY A 94 -2.23 -40.56 14.64
CA GLY A 94 -3.64 -40.68 14.98
C GLY A 94 -4.34 -39.34 15.15
N ILE A 95 -5.52 -39.23 14.54
CA ILE A 95 -6.43 -38.07 14.69
C ILE A 95 -6.76 -37.82 16.17
N SER A 96 -6.81 -38.86 17.01
CA SER A 96 -7.20 -38.72 18.42
C SER A 96 -6.08 -38.24 19.34
N THR A 97 -4.81 -38.32 18.91
CA THR A 97 -3.63 -38.23 19.79
C THR A 97 -2.59 -37.19 19.36
N THR A 98 -2.68 -36.60 18.17
CA THR A 98 -1.56 -35.82 17.61
C THR A 98 -1.79 -34.32 17.46
N ALA A 99 -2.99 -33.82 17.76
CA ALA A 99 -3.37 -32.44 17.47
C ALA A 99 -2.49 -31.39 18.16
N THR A 100 -1.80 -30.53 17.38
CA THR A 100 -1.05 -29.38 17.92
C THR A 100 -1.98 -28.50 18.76
N LEU A 101 -3.18 -28.18 18.27
CA LEU A 101 -4.28 -27.64 19.08
C LEU A 101 -5.54 -28.49 18.92
N TYR A 102 -6.10 -28.92 20.06
CA TYR A 102 -7.32 -29.68 20.15
C TYR A 102 -8.42 -28.91 20.89
N PHE A 103 -9.53 -28.66 20.21
CA PHE A 103 -10.74 -28.02 20.74
C PHE A 103 -11.84 -29.09 20.95
N PRO A 104 -12.10 -29.52 22.19
CA PRO A 104 -13.06 -30.60 22.46
C PRO A 104 -14.52 -30.21 22.18
N SER A 105 -14.92 -28.98 22.51
CA SER A 105 -16.32 -28.51 22.46
C SER A 105 -16.50 -26.99 22.52
N ASN A 106 -15.51 -26.23 22.04
CA ASN A 106 -15.42 -24.79 22.26
C ASN A 106 -16.41 -23.99 21.40
N LYS A 107 -16.75 -22.77 21.83
CA LYS A 107 -17.61 -21.86 21.07
C LYS A 107 -16.93 -20.51 20.87
N ASN A 108 -17.25 -19.85 19.76
CA ASN A 108 -16.81 -18.48 19.47
C ASN A 108 -15.29 -18.32 19.57
N MET A 109 -14.52 -19.26 19.04
CA MET A 109 -13.06 -19.16 19.02
C MET A 109 -12.60 -18.28 17.86
N TYR A 110 -11.56 -17.50 18.08
CA TYR A 110 -10.96 -16.65 17.06
C TYR A 110 -9.45 -16.82 17.04
N MET A 111 -8.86 -16.88 15.85
CA MET A 111 -7.41 -16.93 15.68
C MET A 111 -7.01 -16.06 14.51
N GLN A 112 -5.95 -15.28 14.68
CA GLN A 112 -5.41 -14.42 13.63
C GLN A 112 -3.87 -14.44 13.60
N ASP A 113 -3.31 -14.35 12.39
CA ASP A 113 -1.88 -14.08 12.13
C ASP A 113 -0.92 -15.04 12.85
N ILE A 114 -1.19 -16.34 12.77
CA ILE A 114 -0.37 -17.36 13.44
C ILE A 114 -0.21 -18.61 12.59
N THR A 115 0.95 -19.26 12.71
CA THR A 115 1.22 -20.57 12.13
C THR A 115 1.09 -21.65 13.20
N LEU A 116 0.29 -22.68 12.93
CA LEU A 116 0.25 -23.93 13.71
C LEU A 116 0.91 -25.05 12.90
N GLN A 117 1.83 -25.77 13.53
CA GLN A 117 2.57 -26.82 12.85
C GLN A 117 2.63 -28.12 13.66
N ASN A 118 2.33 -29.23 13.00
CA ASN A 118 2.75 -30.54 13.48
C ASN A 118 3.94 -31.00 12.64
N ARG A 119 5.12 -31.05 13.25
CA ARG A 119 6.40 -31.34 12.57
C ARG A 119 6.69 -32.82 12.40
N GLY A 120 5.82 -33.72 12.86
CA GLY A 120 6.13 -35.16 12.85
C GLY A 120 6.43 -35.72 11.45
N THR A 121 5.67 -35.31 10.42
CA THR A 121 5.81 -35.79 9.02
C THR A 121 5.72 -34.66 8.00
N TYR A 122 5.59 -33.41 8.44
CA TYR A 122 5.62 -32.24 7.55
C TYR A 122 6.89 -32.27 6.69
N ASN A 123 6.73 -32.21 5.36
CA ASN A 123 7.81 -32.31 4.36
C ASN A 123 8.65 -33.60 4.37
N SER A 124 8.20 -34.68 5.02
CA SER A 124 8.92 -35.97 5.04
C SER A 124 8.70 -36.83 3.78
N GLY A 125 7.77 -36.45 2.90
CA GLY A 125 7.29 -37.28 1.79
C GLY A 125 6.37 -38.45 2.20
N SER A 126 6.29 -38.73 3.50
CA SER A 126 5.38 -39.72 4.08
C SER A 126 4.04 -39.09 4.46
N ALA A 127 2.98 -39.90 4.47
CA ALA A 127 1.67 -39.51 4.97
C ALA A 127 1.40 -40.27 6.28
N ALA A 128 1.32 -39.54 7.39
CA ALA A 128 0.89 -40.05 8.69
C ALA A 128 -0.07 -39.05 9.34
N ARG A 129 -1.04 -39.56 10.10
CA ARG A 129 -2.13 -38.75 10.66
C ARG A 129 -1.61 -37.90 11.82
N GLN A 130 -1.29 -36.65 11.52
CA GLN A 130 -0.64 -35.73 12.45
C GLN A 130 -1.33 -34.37 12.35
N VAL A 131 -2.27 -34.15 13.25
CA VAL A 131 -3.19 -33.03 13.11
C VAL A 131 -2.51 -31.74 13.59
N ALA A 132 -2.59 -30.65 12.81
CA ALA A 132 -2.19 -29.33 13.29
C ALA A 132 -3.33 -28.70 14.11
N LEU A 133 -4.56 -28.80 13.60
CA LEU A 133 -5.72 -28.21 14.25
C LEU A 133 -6.93 -29.15 14.21
N GLN A 134 -7.47 -29.44 15.39
CA GLN A 134 -8.58 -30.36 15.56
C GLN A 134 -9.75 -29.70 16.30
N GLN A 135 -10.91 -29.62 15.65
CA GLN A 135 -12.18 -29.26 16.26
C GLN A 135 -13.07 -30.49 16.39
N ASN A 136 -13.30 -30.95 17.61
CA ASN A 136 -14.11 -32.15 17.84
C ASN A 136 -15.59 -31.87 18.08
N ALA A 137 -15.93 -30.70 18.60
CA ALA A 137 -17.30 -30.18 18.66
C ALA A 137 -17.21 -28.67 18.88
N GLY A 138 -18.37 -28.00 18.84
CA GLY A 138 -18.43 -26.57 19.05
C GLY A 138 -19.17 -25.87 17.94
N ASP A 139 -19.11 -24.54 17.96
CA ASP A 139 -19.71 -23.71 16.92
C ASP A 139 -19.02 -22.34 16.87
N LYS A 140 -19.08 -21.69 15.70
CA LYS A 140 -18.59 -20.33 15.45
C LYS A 140 -17.09 -20.14 15.63
N PHE A 141 -16.29 -20.96 14.96
CA PHE A 141 -14.84 -20.74 14.90
C PHE A 141 -14.48 -19.78 13.76
N ILE A 142 -13.53 -18.88 13.97
CA ILE A 142 -13.01 -17.99 12.94
C ILE A 142 -11.48 -18.08 12.91
N TYR A 143 -10.94 -18.29 11.71
CA TYR A 143 -9.50 -18.30 11.46
C TYR A 143 -9.17 -17.30 10.35
N LYS A 144 -8.47 -16.23 10.69
CA LYS A 144 -8.08 -15.17 9.76
C LYS A 144 -6.58 -15.16 9.55
N ASN A 145 -6.13 -15.33 8.31
CA ASN A 145 -4.70 -15.35 7.99
C ASN A 145 -3.90 -16.32 8.91
N VAL A 146 -4.44 -17.53 9.10
CA VAL A 146 -3.81 -18.61 9.87
C VAL A 146 -3.14 -19.57 8.89
N ARG A 147 -1.96 -20.10 9.24
CA ARG A 147 -1.29 -21.16 8.49
C ARG A 147 -1.31 -22.46 9.26
N LEU A 148 -1.73 -23.55 8.61
CA LEU A 148 -1.65 -24.91 9.16
C LEU A 148 -0.67 -25.74 8.35
N LEU A 149 0.36 -26.25 9.02
CA LEU A 149 1.44 -26.98 8.36
C LEU A 149 1.54 -28.39 8.94
N SER A 150 1.18 -29.41 8.15
CA SER A 150 1.36 -30.82 8.54
C SER A 150 1.37 -31.78 7.32
N GLY A 151 1.39 -33.08 7.60
CA GLY A 151 1.30 -34.19 6.65
C GLY A 151 -0.15 -34.57 6.33
N GLN A 152 -0.59 -35.73 6.82
CA GLN A 152 -1.96 -36.22 6.62
C GLN A 152 -2.87 -35.73 7.77
N ASP A 153 -4.13 -35.43 7.44
CA ASP A 153 -5.15 -34.94 8.36
C ASP A 153 -4.81 -33.58 9.04
N THR A 154 -4.10 -32.68 8.34
CA THR A 154 -3.64 -31.37 8.86
C THR A 154 -4.73 -30.60 9.62
N TYR A 155 -5.93 -30.51 9.05
CA TYR A 155 -7.09 -29.85 9.63
C TYR A 155 -8.25 -30.82 9.75
N TYR A 156 -8.71 -31.06 10.98
CA TYR A 156 -9.84 -31.91 11.27
C TYR A 156 -10.98 -31.12 11.91
N THR A 157 -12.20 -31.27 11.37
CA THR A 157 -13.44 -30.77 11.99
C THR A 157 -14.47 -31.87 12.09
N LYS A 158 -15.03 -32.15 13.27
CA LYS A 158 -16.07 -33.17 13.41
C LYS A 158 -17.46 -32.66 13.04
N LYS A 159 -17.81 -31.46 13.51
CA LYS A 159 -19.11 -30.79 13.34
C LYS A 159 -19.01 -29.32 13.72
N GLY A 160 -20.03 -28.52 13.38
CA GLY A 160 -20.14 -27.10 13.76
C GLY A 160 -19.68 -26.15 12.66
N ARG A 161 -20.04 -24.86 12.81
CA ARG A 161 -19.76 -23.81 11.81
C ARG A 161 -18.37 -23.21 12.01
N THR A 162 -17.61 -23.09 10.93
CA THR A 162 -16.30 -22.42 10.92
C THR A 162 -16.14 -21.51 9.70
N TYR A 163 -15.52 -20.35 9.92
CA TYR A 163 -15.12 -19.43 8.87
C TYR A 163 -13.60 -19.32 8.77
N TRP A 164 -13.07 -19.47 7.56
CA TRP A 164 -11.68 -19.16 7.22
C TRP A 164 -11.65 -17.94 6.30
N GLU A 165 -10.79 -16.97 6.62
CA GLU A 165 -10.55 -15.78 5.81
C GLU A 165 -9.05 -15.66 5.50
N GLY A 166 -8.67 -15.90 4.25
CA GLY A 166 -7.27 -15.99 3.83
C GLY A 166 -6.56 -17.20 4.44
N GLY A 167 -5.26 -17.07 4.69
CA GLY A 167 -4.42 -18.10 5.29
C GLY A 167 -3.97 -19.21 4.33
N GLU A 168 -3.32 -20.23 4.88
CA GLU A 168 -2.73 -21.35 4.14
C GLU A 168 -2.94 -22.67 4.89
N ILE A 169 -3.22 -23.75 4.15
CA ILE A 169 -3.28 -25.11 4.70
C ILE A 169 -2.43 -26.01 3.81
N ASP A 170 -1.35 -26.53 4.38
CA ASP A 170 -0.45 -27.49 3.75
C ASP A 170 -0.82 -28.92 4.16
N GLY A 171 -0.77 -29.84 3.21
CA GLY A 171 -0.80 -31.25 3.56
C GLY A 171 -0.73 -32.22 2.39
N THR A 172 -0.94 -33.49 2.72
CA THR A 172 -0.70 -34.62 1.81
C THR A 172 -1.99 -35.40 1.51
N VAL A 173 -2.34 -36.36 2.37
CA VAL A 173 -3.56 -37.17 2.27
C VAL A 173 -4.61 -36.56 3.18
N ASP A 174 -5.83 -36.40 2.67
CA ASP A 174 -7.02 -36.02 3.44
C ASP A 174 -6.81 -34.78 4.34
N PHE A 175 -5.99 -33.82 3.89
CA PHE A 175 -5.44 -32.83 4.82
C PHE A 175 -6.48 -31.84 5.34
N ILE A 176 -7.66 -31.78 4.73
CA ILE A 176 -8.89 -31.20 5.30
C ILE A 176 -9.93 -32.31 5.43
N CYS A 177 -10.22 -32.76 6.65
CA CYS A 177 -11.07 -33.94 6.86
C CYS A 177 -12.08 -33.81 8.01
N GLY A 178 -13.12 -34.65 7.94
CA GLY A 178 -14.17 -34.73 8.94
C GLY A 178 -15.53 -34.23 8.43
N GLY A 179 -16.35 -33.67 9.31
CA GLY A 179 -17.76 -33.37 9.06
C GLY A 179 -18.27 -31.98 9.44
N GLY A 180 -17.43 -30.97 9.67
CA GLY A 180 -17.92 -29.60 9.93
C GLY A 180 -18.60 -28.92 8.73
N ASP A 181 -19.39 -27.87 9.00
CA ASP A 181 -19.86 -26.90 8.00
C ASP A 181 -18.85 -25.74 7.96
N VAL A 182 -17.94 -25.75 6.98
CA VAL A 182 -16.80 -24.82 6.94
C VAL A 182 -16.81 -24.02 5.66
N PHE A 183 -16.77 -22.70 5.78
CA PHE A 183 -16.64 -21.78 4.66
C PHE A 183 -15.23 -21.20 4.62
N PHE A 184 -14.50 -21.48 3.55
CA PHE A 184 -13.17 -20.94 3.29
C PHE A 184 -13.26 -19.82 2.25
N GLU A 185 -12.82 -18.63 2.61
CA GLU A 185 -12.76 -17.47 1.74
C GLU A 185 -11.30 -17.10 1.46
N GLY A 186 -10.84 -17.25 0.22
CA GLY A 186 -9.48 -16.84 -0.16
C GLY A 186 -8.36 -17.68 0.44
N THR A 187 -8.65 -18.85 1.00
CA THR A 187 -7.64 -19.72 1.62
C THR A 187 -6.76 -20.41 0.58
N LYS A 188 -5.45 -20.42 0.83
CA LYS A 188 -4.48 -21.14 0.02
C LYS A 188 -4.36 -22.60 0.48
N LEU A 189 -4.39 -23.53 -0.46
CA LEU A 189 -4.34 -24.97 -0.24
C LEU A 189 -3.13 -25.55 -0.95
N VAL A 190 -2.19 -26.12 -0.19
CA VAL A 190 -0.89 -26.56 -0.74
C VAL A 190 -0.74 -28.07 -0.61
N MET A 191 -0.66 -28.75 -1.75
CA MET A 191 -0.33 -30.16 -1.80
C MET A 191 1.19 -30.36 -1.64
N THR A 192 1.60 -31.10 -0.61
CA THR A 192 3.00 -31.30 -0.23
C THR A 192 3.58 -32.67 -0.61
N ARG A 193 2.83 -33.47 -1.38
CA ARG A 193 3.23 -34.82 -1.79
C ARG A 193 2.75 -35.18 -3.20
N ASN A 194 3.50 -36.07 -3.87
CA ASN A 194 3.04 -36.72 -5.10
C ASN A 194 1.85 -37.64 -4.80
N GLY A 195 0.67 -37.23 -5.25
CA GLY A 195 -0.60 -37.87 -4.95
C GLY A 195 -1.10 -37.58 -3.53
N GLY A 196 -2.42 -37.56 -3.41
CA GLY A 196 -3.11 -37.17 -2.18
C GLY A 196 -4.50 -36.65 -2.47
N TYR A 197 -5.14 -36.14 -1.42
CA TYR A 197 -6.51 -35.61 -1.47
C TYR A 197 -6.55 -34.33 -0.64
N ILE A 198 -7.06 -33.25 -1.22
CA ILE A 198 -7.26 -32.01 -0.46
C ILE A 198 -8.30 -32.24 0.64
N THR A 199 -9.43 -32.88 0.29
CA THR A 199 -10.53 -33.10 1.23
C THR A 199 -10.91 -34.56 1.44
N ALA A 200 -11.31 -34.89 2.67
CA ALA A 200 -11.98 -36.14 3.01
C ALA A 200 -13.17 -35.88 3.95
N SER A 201 -14.32 -35.58 3.34
CA SER A 201 -15.53 -35.20 4.07
C SER A 201 -16.39 -36.40 4.46
N GLN A 202 -17.01 -36.33 5.62
CA GLN A 202 -18.07 -37.21 6.13
C GLN A 202 -19.19 -36.39 6.80
N ASN A 203 -19.46 -35.20 6.27
CA ASN A 203 -20.38 -34.22 6.85
C ASN A 203 -21.78 -34.80 7.11
N PRO A 204 -22.22 -34.85 8.39
CA PRO A 204 -23.60 -35.19 8.73
C PRO A 204 -24.56 -33.99 8.62
N ASP A 205 -24.02 -32.77 8.59
CA ASP A 205 -24.77 -31.51 8.63
C ASP A 205 -25.26 -31.07 7.23
N THR A 206 -25.48 -29.77 7.00
CA THR A 206 -26.20 -29.30 5.80
C THR A 206 -25.25 -29.04 4.64
N TRP A 207 -24.13 -28.36 4.89
CA TRP A 207 -23.35 -27.70 3.84
C TRP A 207 -21.99 -28.35 3.54
N GLY A 208 -21.33 -28.93 4.55
CA GLY A 208 -19.98 -29.48 4.42
C GLY A 208 -18.91 -28.42 4.18
N TYR A 209 -17.94 -28.73 3.33
CA TYR A 209 -16.83 -27.81 3.05
C TYR A 209 -17.10 -26.99 1.80
N VAL A 210 -17.08 -25.67 1.94
CA VAL A 210 -17.30 -24.71 0.85
C VAL A 210 -16.06 -23.84 0.72
N PHE A 211 -15.35 -23.99 -0.39
CA PHE A 211 -14.18 -23.20 -0.72
C PHE A 211 -14.58 -22.14 -1.74
N ASN A 212 -14.54 -20.87 -1.36
CA ASN A 212 -14.77 -19.75 -2.26
C ASN A 212 -13.47 -18.95 -2.44
N ASN A 213 -13.16 -18.59 -3.68
CA ASN A 213 -11.94 -17.85 -4.05
C ASN A 213 -10.64 -18.53 -3.56
N ALA A 214 -10.67 -19.84 -3.30
CA ALA A 214 -9.49 -20.57 -2.84
C ALA A 214 -8.38 -20.60 -3.90
N ILE A 215 -7.14 -20.75 -3.45
CA ILE A 215 -5.97 -20.87 -4.32
C ILE A 215 -5.35 -22.25 -4.11
N ILE A 216 -5.21 -23.04 -5.17
CA ILE A 216 -4.58 -24.38 -5.10
C ILE A 216 -3.17 -24.31 -5.68
N GLU A 217 -2.20 -24.75 -4.88
CA GLU A 217 -0.78 -24.83 -5.23
C GLU A 217 -0.18 -26.20 -4.86
N VAL A 218 1.04 -26.44 -5.34
CA VAL A 218 1.87 -27.59 -4.97
C VAL A 218 3.22 -27.08 -4.49
N SER A 219 3.76 -27.71 -3.45
CA SER A 219 5.13 -27.39 -2.96
C SER A 219 6.23 -27.77 -3.95
N ASN A 220 5.95 -28.69 -4.86
CA ASN A 220 6.84 -29.13 -5.92
C ASN A 220 6.04 -29.23 -7.23
N SER A 221 6.54 -28.63 -8.31
CA SER A 221 5.85 -28.60 -9.62
C SER A 221 5.57 -30.00 -10.18
N GLY A 222 6.37 -31.01 -9.81
CA GLY A 222 6.15 -32.41 -10.15
C GLY A 222 4.91 -33.05 -9.52
N PHE A 223 4.25 -32.38 -8.56
CA PHE A 223 2.99 -32.85 -7.96
C PHE A 223 1.75 -32.35 -8.70
N ASN A 224 1.90 -31.44 -9.67
CA ASN A 224 0.79 -31.00 -10.51
C ASN A 224 0.13 -32.20 -11.22
N LYS A 225 -1.20 -32.25 -11.26
CA LYS A 225 -2.00 -33.34 -11.83
C LYS A 225 -1.82 -34.72 -11.18
N THR A 226 -1.28 -34.77 -9.95
CA THR A 226 -1.11 -36.03 -9.21
C THR A 226 -2.15 -36.26 -8.12
N PHE A 227 -2.80 -35.19 -7.64
CA PHE A 227 -3.74 -35.21 -6.52
C PHE A 227 -5.20 -35.07 -6.95
N TYR A 228 -6.11 -35.21 -5.99
CA TYR A 228 -7.56 -35.01 -6.16
C TYR A 228 -8.07 -33.87 -5.27
N LEU A 229 -9.16 -33.20 -5.71
CA LEU A 229 -9.89 -32.21 -4.91
C LEU A 229 -10.48 -32.82 -3.63
N GLY A 230 -10.82 -34.10 -3.67
CA GLY A 230 -11.29 -34.81 -2.49
C GLY A 230 -11.75 -36.22 -2.74
N ARG A 231 -12.10 -36.90 -1.66
CA ARG A 231 -12.77 -38.21 -1.64
C ARG A 231 -13.79 -38.29 -0.50
N SER A 232 -14.70 -39.26 -0.60
CA SER A 232 -15.81 -39.39 0.35
C SER A 232 -15.48 -40.32 1.51
N TRP A 233 -14.97 -39.76 2.61
CA TRP A 233 -14.79 -40.51 3.86
C TRP A 233 -16.12 -41.07 4.35
N GLY A 234 -17.21 -40.31 4.23
CA GLY A 234 -18.56 -40.80 4.46
C GLY A 234 -19.52 -40.11 3.50
N ARG A 235 -20.62 -39.58 4.04
CA ARG A 235 -21.62 -38.80 3.29
C ARG A 235 -21.09 -37.41 2.90
N ALA A 236 -20.06 -37.38 2.07
CA ALA A 236 -19.27 -36.18 1.78
C ALA A 236 -20.07 -35.07 1.09
N LYS A 237 -19.78 -33.83 1.51
CA LYS A 237 -20.25 -32.61 0.86
C LYS A 237 -19.09 -31.64 0.73
N VAL A 238 -18.66 -31.37 -0.51
CA VAL A 238 -17.53 -30.48 -0.81
C VAL A 238 -17.83 -29.66 -2.06
N VAL A 239 -17.56 -28.36 -1.99
CA VAL A 239 -17.81 -27.40 -3.08
C VAL A 239 -16.60 -26.48 -3.26
N PHE A 240 -16.15 -26.31 -4.50
CA PHE A 240 -15.14 -25.33 -4.91
C PHE A 240 -15.75 -24.26 -5.83
N LEU A 241 -15.73 -23.00 -5.42
CA LEU A 241 -16.28 -21.85 -6.13
C LEU A 241 -15.16 -20.86 -6.43
N ASN A 242 -15.13 -20.35 -7.66
CA ASN A 242 -14.22 -19.27 -8.07
C ASN A 242 -12.73 -19.55 -7.77
N THR A 243 -12.35 -20.83 -7.79
CA THR A 243 -11.03 -21.29 -7.32
C THR A 243 -9.94 -21.00 -8.37
N ILE A 244 -8.80 -20.47 -7.93
CA ILE A 244 -7.61 -20.31 -8.76
C ILE A 244 -6.72 -21.53 -8.59
N MET A 245 -6.62 -22.36 -9.62
CA MET A 245 -5.78 -23.54 -9.71
C MET A 245 -4.44 -23.17 -10.36
N ARG A 246 -3.45 -22.79 -9.54
CA ARG A 246 -2.05 -22.67 -9.99
C ARG A 246 -1.43 -24.06 -10.22
N ALA A 247 -1.91 -25.04 -9.47
CA ALA A 247 -1.76 -26.46 -9.76
C ALA A 247 -3.13 -27.11 -9.96
N GLU A 248 -3.25 -27.97 -10.95
CA GLU A 248 -4.48 -28.67 -11.28
C GLU A 248 -4.51 -30.08 -10.65
N PRO A 249 -5.68 -30.57 -10.23
CA PRO A 249 -5.83 -31.97 -9.84
C PRO A 249 -5.69 -32.87 -11.08
N LYS A 250 -5.74 -34.19 -10.86
CA LYS A 250 -6.01 -35.15 -11.95
C LYS A 250 -7.24 -34.74 -12.75
N ALA A 251 -7.32 -35.15 -14.02
CA ALA A 251 -8.40 -34.73 -14.92
C ALA A 251 -9.79 -35.13 -14.39
N GLU A 252 -9.87 -36.28 -13.70
CA GLU A 252 -11.06 -36.77 -13.00
C GLU A 252 -11.49 -35.84 -11.85
N GLY A 253 -10.58 -35.03 -11.31
CA GLY A 253 -10.79 -34.06 -10.22
C GLY A 253 -11.06 -34.71 -8.87
N TRP A 254 -12.11 -35.52 -8.79
CA TRP A 254 -12.58 -36.23 -7.60
C TRP A 254 -12.03 -37.65 -7.54
N GLY A 255 -11.60 -38.04 -6.34
CA GLY A 255 -11.00 -39.33 -6.06
C GLY A 255 -12.00 -40.49 -6.06
N PRO A 256 -11.49 -41.74 -5.93
CA PRO A 256 -12.34 -42.87 -5.58
C PRO A 256 -12.98 -42.68 -4.20
N ASP A 257 -14.16 -43.27 -4.02
CA ASP A 257 -14.87 -43.29 -2.73
C ASP A 257 -14.00 -43.91 -1.65
N MET A 258 -14.04 -43.37 -0.43
CA MET A 258 -13.36 -44.00 0.70
C MET A 258 -14.30 -44.99 1.40
N ASN A 259 -15.34 -44.53 2.12
CA ASN A 259 -16.30 -45.45 2.74
C ASN A 259 -17.69 -45.40 2.10
N SER A 260 -18.21 -44.22 1.76
CA SER A 260 -19.54 -44.07 1.15
C SER A 260 -19.49 -43.30 -0.16
N ALA A 261 -20.54 -43.39 -0.98
CA ALA A 261 -20.76 -42.46 -2.08
C ALA A 261 -20.96 -41.02 -1.54
N PRO A 262 -20.40 -40.00 -2.21
CA PRO A 262 -20.60 -38.60 -1.83
C PRO A 262 -22.05 -38.18 -2.00
N VAL A 263 -22.48 -37.20 -1.19
CA VAL A 263 -23.79 -36.55 -1.33
C VAL A 263 -23.67 -35.36 -2.28
N ILE A 264 -22.63 -34.53 -2.10
CA ILE A 264 -22.36 -33.35 -2.92
C ILE A 264 -20.87 -33.29 -3.22
N PHE A 265 -20.54 -33.25 -4.51
CA PHE A 265 -19.28 -32.72 -5.02
C PHE A 265 -19.62 -31.73 -6.12
N GLY A 266 -19.02 -30.54 -6.06
CA GLY A 266 -19.32 -29.45 -6.99
C GLY A 266 -18.13 -28.53 -7.20
N GLU A 267 -17.91 -28.13 -8.45
CA GLU A 267 -17.00 -27.05 -8.80
C GLU A 267 -17.67 -26.04 -9.74
N TYR A 268 -17.39 -24.75 -9.54
CA TYR A 268 -17.90 -23.67 -10.38
C TYR A 268 -16.82 -22.61 -10.61
N ASN A 269 -16.70 -22.16 -11.87
CA ASN A 269 -15.87 -21.01 -12.26
C ASN A 269 -14.39 -21.11 -11.80
N SER A 270 -13.82 -22.31 -11.85
CA SER A 270 -12.39 -22.49 -11.57
C SER A 270 -11.53 -21.97 -12.72
N LYS A 271 -10.45 -21.27 -12.38
CA LYS A 271 -9.51 -20.65 -13.33
C LYS A 271 -8.09 -21.15 -13.09
N ASN A 272 -7.26 -21.19 -14.12
CA ASN A 272 -5.83 -21.44 -13.98
C ASN A 272 -5.10 -20.22 -13.40
N GLY A 273 -3.82 -20.39 -13.07
CA GLY A 273 -2.97 -19.32 -12.52
C GLY A 273 -2.83 -18.07 -13.41
N SER A 274 -3.13 -18.17 -14.71
CA SER A 274 -3.15 -17.06 -15.67
C SER A 274 -4.54 -16.46 -15.89
N GLY A 275 -5.56 -16.92 -15.16
CA GLY A 275 -6.94 -16.46 -15.25
C GLY A 275 -7.79 -17.12 -16.34
N GLY A 276 -7.24 -18.08 -17.09
CA GLY A 276 -7.96 -18.85 -18.11
C GLY A 276 -8.83 -19.97 -17.51
N ALA A 277 -9.79 -20.50 -18.27
CA ALA A 277 -10.66 -21.59 -17.81
C ALA A 277 -9.89 -22.91 -17.62
N ILE A 278 -10.30 -23.70 -16.63
CA ILE A 278 -9.84 -25.08 -16.42
C ILE A 278 -10.68 -26.05 -17.27
N ASN A 279 -10.06 -27.09 -17.82
CA ASN A 279 -10.80 -28.15 -18.51
C ASN A 279 -11.41 -29.12 -17.48
N THR A 280 -12.73 -29.18 -17.47
CA THR A 280 -13.52 -29.96 -16.49
C THR A 280 -14.32 -31.08 -17.14
N SER A 281 -14.13 -31.33 -18.44
CA SER A 281 -14.94 -32.31 -19.20
C SER A 281 -14.75 -33.77 -18.74
N GLN A 282 -13.65 -34.07 -18.04
CA GLN A 282 -13.33 -35.40 -17.53
C GLN A 282 -13.66 -35.56 -16.04
N ARG A 283 -14.28 -34.57 -15.39
CA ARG A 283 -14.62 -34.67 -13.98
C ARG A 283 -15.47 -35.90 -13.72
N LYS A 284 -15.06 -36.67 -12.71
CA LYS A 284 -15.78 -37.86 -12.27
C LYS A 284 -17.19 -37.48 -11.84
N THR A 285 -18.17 -38.25 -12.31
CA THR A 285 -19.60 -38.07 -11.98
C THR A 285 -20.21 -39.29 -11.33
N TYR A 286 -19.72 -40.50 -11.62
CA TYR A 286 -20.21 -41.76 -11.05
C TYR A 286 -19.38 -42.20 -9.85
N PHE A 287 -20.03 -42.57 -8.76
CA PHE A 287 -19.44 -43.03 -7.50
C PHE A 287 -20.09 -44.35 -7.07
N ASN A 288 -19.29 -45.33 -6.64
CA ASN A 288 -19.66 -46.74 -6.56
C ASN A 288 -20.16 -47.17 -5.17
N GLY A 289 -20.05 -46.30 -4.16
CA GLY A 289 -20.54 -46.59 -2.82
C GLY A 289 -19.47 -46.85 -1.76
N GLY A 290 -18.18 -46.87 -2.14
CA GLY A 290 -17.04 -47.08 -1.25
C GLY A 290 -17.03 -48.42 -0.49
N LYS A 291 -16.24 -48.49 0.59
CA LYS A 291 -16.08 -49.69 1.43
C LYS A 291 -17.37 -50.19 2.08
N ASP A 292 -18.31 -49.28 2.35
CA ASP A 292 -19.55 -49.62 3.07
C ASP A 292 -20.68 -50.02 2.10
N ALA A 293 -20.37 -50.15 0.80
CA ALA A 293 -21.32 -50.51 -0.25
C ALA A 293 -22.61 -49.65 -0.22
N SER A 294 -22.47 -48.37 0.14
CA SER A 294 -23.58 -47.42 0.10
C SER A 294 -24.11 -47.27 -1.33
N THR A 295 -25.35 -46.80 -1.50
CA THR A 295 -25.98 -46.68 -2.81
C THR A 295 -25.12 -45.84 -3.76
N ALA A 296 -24.68 -46.46 -4.86
CA ALA A 296 -23.95 -45.77 -5.94
C ALA A 296 -24.77 -44.58 -6.47
N THR A 297 -24.07 -43.53 -6.90
CA THR A 297 -24.71 -42.27 -7.30
C THR A 297 -23.99 -41.64 -8.48
N THR A 298 -24.76 -40.88 -9.28
CA THR A 298 -24.22 -39.99 -10.32
C THR A 298 -24.48 -38.55 -9.91
N LEU A 299 -23.41 -37.78 -9.71
CA LEU A 299 -23.49 -36.37 -9.32
C LEU A 299 -23.17 -35.46 -10.51
N LYS A 300 -23.86 -34.32 -10.56
CA LYS A 300 -23.42 -33.16 -11.35
C LYS A 300 -22.26 -32.48 -10.60
N THR A 301 -21.02 -32.79 -11.00
CA THR A 301 -19.83 -32.26 -10.32
C THR A 301 -19.31 -30.93 -10.87
N VAL A 302 -19.75 -30.53 -12.07
CA VAL A 302 -19.49 -29.20 -12.65
C VAL A 302 -20.80 -28.40 -12.65
N TRP A 303 -20.81 -27.27 -11.98
CA TRP A 303 -22.02 -26.51 -11.67
C TRP A 303 -22.26 -25.33 -12.62
N ASN A 304 -23.49 -24.82 -12.60
CA ASN A 304 -23.84 -23.55 -13.24
C ASN A 304 -23.97 -22.44 -12.16
N ALA A 305 -24.20 -21.20 -12.61
CA ALA A 305 -24.32 -20.05 -11.71
C ALA A 305 -25.46 -20.20 -10.68
N ASN A 306 -26.58 -20.83 -11.04
CA ASN A 306 -27.73 -21.00 -10.15
C ASN A 306 -27.46 -22.00 -9.02
N ASP A 307 -26.67 -23.04 -9.29
CA ASP A 307 -26.23 -23.97 -8.25
C ASP A 307 -25.23 -23.30 -7.30
N ALA A 308 -24.27 -22.56 -7.86
CA ALA A 308 -23.27 -21.82 -7.08
C ALA A 308 -23.88 -20.71 -6.21
N ALA A 309 -24.90 -19.99 -6.71
CA ALA A 309 -25.55 -18.88 -5.99
C ALA A 309 -26.23 -19.30 -4.67
N LYS A 310 -26.45 -20.61 -4.45
CA LYS A 310 -27.00 -21.12 -3.19
C LYS A 310 -25.98 -21.10 -2.05
N TYR A 311 -24.69 -21.15 -2.37
CA TYR A 311 -23.57 -21.32 -1.42
C TYR A 311 -22.93 -19.97 -1.07
N THR A 312 -23.72 -19.04 -0.54
CA THR A 312 -23.21 -17.78 0.00
C THR A 312 -22.76 -17.94 1.46
N LEU A 313 -21.85 -17.08 1.93
CA LEU A 313 -21.43 -17.04 3.34
C LEU A 313 -22.64 -17.01 4.29
N LYS A 314 -23.63 -16.17 3.97
CA LYS A 314 -24.87 -16.03 4.75
C LYS A 314 -25.68 -17.32 4.80
N ASN A 315 -25.82 -18.05 3.69
CA ASN A 315 -26.59 -19.28 3.68
C ASN A 315 -25.87 -20.42 4.41
N VAL A 316 -24.55 -20.51 4.22
CA VAL A 316 -23.72 -21.59 4.77
C VAL A 316 -23.53 -21.43 6.27
N LEU A 317 -23.17 -20.23 6.73
CA LEU A 317 -22.81 -19.99 8.13
C LEU A 317 -23.87 -19.20 8.91
N GLY A 318 -24.82 -18.54 8.26
CA GLY A 318 -25.79 -17.68 8.94
C GLY A 318 -26.65 -18.43 9.95
N GLY A 319 -27.09 -19.65 9.64
CA GLY A 319 -27.92 -20.45 10.55
C GLY A 319 -29.19 -19.72 11.03
N SER A 320 -29.74 -20.12 12.18
CA SER A 320 -30.90 -19.46 12.78
C SER A 320 -30.57 -18.14 13.49
N ASP A 321 -29.29 -17.87 13.75
CA ASP A 321 -28.78 -16.71 14.49
C ASP A 321 -28.17 -15.63 13.59
N ASN A 322 -28.27 -15.79 12.27
CA ASN A 322 -27.71 -14.88 11.26
C ASN A 322 -26.23 -14.54 11.51
N TRP A 323 -25.41 -15.54 11.86
CA TRP A 323 -24.00 -15.33 12.15
C TRP A 323 -23.23 -14.78 10.92
N GLU A 324 -22.63 -13.60 11.09
CA GLU A 324 -21.87 -12.88 10.06
C GLU A 324 -20.39 -12.75 10.46
N PRO A 325 -19.58 -13.81 10.29
CA PRO A 325 -18.20 -13.83 10.79
C PRO A 325 -17.28 -12.81 10.09
N ASN A 326 -17.56 -12.46 8.84
CA ASN A 326 -16.81 -11.46 8.08
C ASN A 326 -16.91 -10.04 8.65
N LYS A 327 -17.94 -9.73 9.46
CA LYS A 327 -18.03 -8.45 10.18
C LYS A 327 -17.15 -8.45 11.42
N LEU A 328 -16.98 -9.61 12.07
CA LEU A 328 -16.15 -9.78 13.25
C LEU A 328 -14.64 -9.76 12.91
N THR A 329 -14.28 -10.08 11.68
CA THR A 329 -12.89 -10.07 11.19
C THR A 329 -12.41 -8.70 10.72
N ALA A 330 -13.30 -7.69 10.65
CA ALA A 330 -12.97 -6.35 10.16
C ALA A 330 -11.78 -5.77 10.94
N GLN A 331 -10.80 -5.25 10.21
CA GLN A 331 -9.59 -4.67 10.82
C GLN A 331 -9.82 -3.19 11.13
N VAL A 332 -9.20 -2.73 12.22
CA VAL A 332 -9.12 -1.30 12.53
C VAL A 332 -7.98 -0.69 11.70
N SER A 333 -8.16 0.55 11.27
CA SER A 333 -7.15 1.27 10.49
C SER A 333 -5.86 1.44 11.31
N ALA A 334 -4.72 1.46 10.63
CA ALA A 334 -3.44 1.73 11.30
C ALA A 334 -3.48 3.13 11.96
N PRO A 335 -3.13 3.26 13.25
CA PRO A 335 -3.05 4.55 13.88
C PRO A 335 -1.91 5.37 13.27
N LYS A 336 -2.04 6.70 13.25
CA LYS A 336 -0.94 7.60 12.93
C LYS A 336 -0.33 8.10 14.24
N ILE A 337 0.93 7.78 14.49
CA ILE A 337 1.61 8.11 15.73
C ILE A 337 2.57 9.29 15.58
N SER A 338 2.72 10.07 16.64
CA SER A 338 3.73 11.13 16.79
C SER A 338 4.27 11.13 18.21
N GLN A 339 5.43 11.76 18.42
CA GLN A 339 5.95 12.02 19.77
C GLN A 339 5.70 13.47 20.17
N GLU A 340 5.10 13.64 21.35
CA GLU A 340 4.87 14.91 22.03
C GLU A 340 5.46 14.86 23.44
N GLY A 341 6.60 15.51 23.63
CA GLY A 341 7.35 15.45 24.88
C GLY A 341 7.76 14.01 25.22
N ALA A 342 7.32 13.54 26.40
CA ALA A 342 7.58 12.20 26.90
C ALA A 342 6.55 11.15 26.42
N ASN A 343 5.57 11.54 25.60
CA ASN A 343 4.53 10.62 25.15
C ASN A 343 4.60 10.35 23.66
N ILE A 344 4.33 9.11 23.29
CA ILE A 344 3.92 8.75 21.92
C ILE A 344 2.40 8.73 21.92
N ILE A 345 1.79 9.49 21.00
CA ILE A 345 0.35 9.71 20.95
C ILE A 345 -0.22 9.35 19.58
N TRP A 346 -1.53 9.08 19.56
CA TRP A 346 -2.32 8.91 18.33
C TRP A 346 -3.78 9.31 18.58
N ASN A 347 -4.59 9.33 17.51
CA ASN A 347 -6.03 9.55 17.64
C ASN A 347 -6.71 8.32 18.22
N ASP A 348 -7.69 8.55 19.09
CA ASP A 348 -8.53 7.48 19.60
C ASP A 348 -9.43 6.89 18.50
N ASP A 349 -9.83 5.62 18.64
CA ASP A 349 -10.74 4.91 17.72
C ASP A 349 -11.70 4.02 18.51
N ASP A 350 -13.01 4.28 18.42
CA ASP A 350 -14.06 3.54 19.11
C ASP A 350 -14.19 2.07 18.65
N ASN A 351 -13.57 1.73 17.50
CA ASN A 351 -13.52 0.37 16.99
C ASN A 351 -12.31 -0.42 17.51
N ALA A 352 -11.36 0.25 18.18
CA ALA A 352 -10.20 -0.37 18.78
C ALA A 352 -10.44 -0.70 20.26
N ILE A 353 -10.22 -1.95 20.64
CA ILE A 353 -10.30 -2.34 22.06
C ILE A 353 -9.03 -1.96 22.83
N CYS A 354 -7.89 -1.96 22.15
CA CYS A 354 -6.58 -1.56 22.67
C CYS A 354 -5.60 -1.36 21.52
N TRP A 355 -4.39 -0.93 21.86
CA TRP A 355 -3.26 -0.78 20.95
C TRP A 355 -2.07 -1.57 21.46
N ALA A 356 -1.49 -2.41 20.60
CA ALA A 356 -0.23 -3.08 20.86
C ALA A 356 0.93 -2.20 20.40
N VAL A 357 1.93 -2.06 21.26
CA VAL A 357 3.10 -1.21 21.06
C VAL A 357 4.32 -2.09 20.81
N PHE A 358 5.08 -1.73 19.79
CA PHE A 358 6.29 -2.40 19.40
C PHE A 358 7.47 -1.44 19.45
N VAL A 359 8.56 -1.87 20.08
CA VAL A 359 9.83 -1.13 20.17
C VAL A 359 10.90 -1.97 19.48
N ASN A 360 11.57 -1.38 18.48
CA ASN A 360 12.55 -2.05 17.62
C ASN A 360 12.01 -3.36 17.02
N GLY A 361 10.74 -3.36 16.63
CA GLY A 361 10.04 -4.51 16.05
C GLY A 361 9.73 -5.65 17.03
N LYS A 362 9.84 -5.42 18.35
CA LYS A 362 9.46 -6.39 19.39
C LYS A 362 8.29 -5.87 20.19
N TYR A 363 7.37 -6.77 20.55
CA TYR A 363 6.30 -6.43 21.47
C TYR A 363 6.86 -5.82 22.76
N HIS A 364 6.32 -4.66 23.15
CA HIS A 364 6.73 -3.94 24.35
C HIS A 364 5.59 -3.91 25.38
N SER A 365 4.40 -3.49 24.97
CA SER A 365 3.24 -3.37 25.85
C SER A 365 1.94 -3.30 25.04
N ASN A 366 0.80 -3.24 25.74
CA ASN A 366 -0.47 -2.84 25.17
C ASN A 366 -1.15 -1.80 26.06
N THR A 367 -1.96 -0.93 25.47
CA THR A 367 -2.67 0.14 26.18
C THR A 367 -4.09 0.30 25.67
N THR A 368 -5.00 0.75 26.54
CA THR A 368 -6.38 1.14 26.21
C THR A 368 -6.54 2.65 26.04
N THR A 369 -5.46 3.41 26.22
CA THR A 369 -5.42 4.85 25.95
C THR A 369 -4.72 5.12 24.62
N ASN A 370 -4.98 6.28 24.04
CA ASN A 370 -4.40 6.72 22.77
C ASN A 370 -2.97 7.28 22.92
N SER A 371 -2.23 6.80 23.93
CA SER A 371 -0.87 7.24 24.23
C SER A 371 -0.12 6.22 25.09
N ILE A 372 1.21 6.30 25.01
CA ILE A 372 2.15 5.69 25.96
C ILE A 372 3.22 6.69 26.38
N ASP A 373 3.70 6.52 27.61
CA ASP A 373 4.92 7.17 28.09
C ASP A 373 6.17 6.46 27.53
N ILE A 374 7.21 7.22 27.17
CA ILE A 374 8.47 6.67 26.64
C ILE A 374 9.46 6.27 27.73
N GLY A 375 9.08 6.35 29.01
CA GLY A 375 9.92 5.97 30.14
C GLY A 375 10.48 4.56 29.97
N GLY A 376 11.81 4.45 29.97
CA GLY A 376 12.52 3.19 29.73
C GLY A 376 12.73 2.82 28.26
N ILE A 377 12.20 3.59 27.31
CA ILE A 377 12.49 3.45 25.88
C ILE A 377 13.66 4.38 25.52
N ALA A 378 14.77 3.81 25.06
CA ALA A 378 15.96 4.60 24.71
C ALA A 378 15.73 5.49 23.49
N ALA A 379 16.29 6.71 23.51
CA ALA A 379 16.34 7.58 22.34
C ALA A 379 17.00 6.86 21.15
N GLY A 380 16.49 7.08 19.95
CA GLY A 380 16.88 6.34 18.74
C GLY A 380 16.13 5.03 18.52
N SER A 381 15.38 4.52 19.51
CA SER A 381 14.53 3.34 19.32
C SER A 381 13.42 3.61 18.32
N LYS A 382 13.05 2.59 17.55
CA LYS A 382 11.94 2.64 16.59
C LYS A 382 10.65 2.20 17.25
N VAL A 383 9.59 2.99 17.14
CA VAL A 383 8.29 2.64 17.71
C VAL A 383 7.24 2.55 16.62
N THR A 384 6.44 1.49 16.69
CA THR A 384 5.20 1.33 15.92
C THR A 384 4.07 0.86 16.84
N VAL A 385 2.84 1.11 16.41
CA VAL A 385 1.62 0.77 17.14
C VAL A 385 0.63 0.11 16.19
N ARG A 386 -0.09 -0.91 16.69
CA ARG A 386 -1.17 -1.59 15.95
C ARG A 386 -2.45 -1.58 16.77
N ALA A 387 -3.55 -1.17 16.15
CA ALA A 387 -4.87 -1.22 16.78
C ALA A 387 -5.43 -2.66 16.75
N ALA A 388 -6.08 -3.09 17.84
CA ALA A 388 -6.76 -4.37 17.94
C ALA A 388 -8.27 -4.19 17.75
N ASN A 389 -8.90 -4.99 16.87
CA ASN A 389 -10.34 -4.97 16.65
C ASN A 389 -11.13 -5.61 17.81
N SER A 390 -12.46 -5.70 17.71
CA SER A 390 -13.34 -6.32 18.71
C SER A 390 -13.01 -7.78 19.06
N MET A 391 -12.30 -8.48 18.18
CA MET A 391 -11.82 -9.85 18.39
C MET A 391 -10.37 -9.90 18.88
N GLY A 392 -9.72 -8.76 19.13
CA GLY A 392 -8.30 -8.66 19.49
C GLY A 392 -7.34 -8.76 18.31
N GLY A 393 -7.84 -9.00 17.09
CA GLY A 393 -7.04 -9.09 15.88
C GLY A 393 -6.35 -7.77 15.56
N LEU A 394 -5.03 -7.82 15.33
CA LEU A 394 -4.20 -6.64 15.09
C LEU A 394 -4.25 -6.17 13.63
N GLY A 395 -4.58 -4.89 13.42
CA GLY A 395 -4.54 -4.22 12.13
C GLY A 395 -3.13 -3.97 11.60
N ALA A 396 -3.03 -3.15 10.55
CA ALA A 396 -1.74 -2.74 9.99
C ALA A 396 -0.91 -1.91 10.98
N SER A 397 0.40 -1.90 10.79
CA SER A 397 1.33 -1.07 11.57
C SER A 397 1.11 0.41 11.28
N SER A 398 1.22 1.23 12.32
CA SER A 398 1.37 2.69 12.19
C SER A 398 2.58 3.06 11.34
N ASN A 399 2.69 4.36 11.02
CA ASN A 399 3.99 4.94 10.68
C ASN A 399 5.00 4.63 11.80
N GLU A 400 6.26 4.43 11.43
CA GLU A 400 7.36 4.29 12.38
C GLU A 400 7.84 5.67 12.81
N ILE A 401 8.09 5.86 14.10
CA ILE A 401 8.80 7.03 14.62
C ILE A 401 10.08 6.61 15.32
N THR A 402 11.05 7.51 15.34
CA THR A 402 12.28 7.34 16.11
C THR A 402 12.15 8.14 17.39
N VAL A 403 12.32 7.48 18.54
CA VAL A 403 12.19 8.11 19.85
C VAL A 403 13.23 9.22 20.00
N LEU A 404 12.73 10.40 20.31
CA LEU A 404 13.51 11.58 20.66
C LEU A 404 13.74 11.61 22.17
N GLU A 405 14.81 12.27 22.61
CA GLU A 405 15.09 12.43 24.04
C GLU A 405 13.97 13.21 24.73
N ALA A 406 13.53 12.71 25.88
CA ALA A 406 12.58 13.44 26.72
C ALA A 406 13.21 14.74 27.23
N ASN A 407 12.39 15.79 27.38
CA ASN A 407 12.80 17.10 27.93
C ASN A 407 13.85 17.86 27.11
N VAL A 408 13.99 17.56 25.82
CA VAL A 408 14.77 18.35 24.87
C VAL A 408 13.83 19.18 24.00
N THR A 409 14.16 20.46 23.78
CA THR A 409 13.45 21.31 22.81
C THR A 409 13.82 20.86 21.40
N TYR A 410 12.82 20.63 20.56
CA TYR A 410 13.01 20.31 19.14
C TYR A 410 12.38 21.38 18.26
N TYR A 411 13.02 21.67 17.14
CA TYR A 411 12.51 22.55 16.09
C TYR A 411 12.29 21.77 14.80
N ASN A 412 11.30 22.18 14.03
CA ASN A 412 10.97 21.55 12.76
C ASN A 412 11.96 21.97 11.67
N LEU A 413 12.38 21.03 10.84
CA LEU A 413 13.09 21.29 9.59
C LEU A 413 12.23 20.88 8.41
N THR A 414 11.90 21.85 7.56
CA THR A 414 11.12 21.67 6.34
C THR A 414 11.95 22.08 5.13
N ILE A 415 12.17 21.14 4.20
CA ILE A 415 12.80 21.43 2.90
C ILE A 415 11.73 21.49 1.82
N ASN A 416 11.55 22.67 1.24
CA ASN A 416 10.63 22.91 0.15
C ASN A 416 11.22 22.37 -1.17
N SER A 417 10.37 21.71 -1.96
CA SER A 417 10.73 21.25 -3.31
C SER A 417 11.25 22.40 -4.17
N SER A 418 12.28 22.16 -4.97
CA SER A 418 12.92 23.15 -5.84
C SER A 418 12.93 22.64 -7.29
N ILE A 419 12.85 23.54 -8.28
CA ILE A 419 12.90 23.20 -9.71
C ILE A 419 14.28 23.54 -10.24
N GLY A 420 14.90 22.64 -11.01
CA GLY A 420 16.23 22.84 -11.58
C GLY A 420 17.40 22.50 -10.64
N GLY A 421 17.11 21.80 -9.53
CA GLY A 421 18.10 21.36 -8.55
C GLY A 421 17.44 20.84 -7.28
N SER A 422 18.24 20.57 -6.25
CA SER A 422 17.77 20.07 -4.96
C SER A 422 18.42 20.80 -3.79
N VAL A 423 17.81 20.69 -2.61
CA VAL A 423 18.40 21.17 -1.35
C VAL A 423 18.71 19.96 -0.49
N ILE A 424 19.99 19.79 -0.13
CA ILE A 424 20.46 18.74 0.76
C ILE A 424 20.68 19.34 2.14
N ALA A 425 20.04 18.76 3.16
CA ALA A 425 20.25 19.09 4.55
C ALA A 425 21.07 18.02 5.28
N SER A 426 21.87 18.41 6.27
CA SER A 426 22.58 17.49 7.14
C SER A 426 22.64 18.04 8.57
N PRO A 427 22.07 17.33 9.58
CA PRO A 427 21.21 16.15 9.42
C PRO A 427 19.87 16.49 8.75
N ASN A 428 19.33 15.59 7.91
CA ASN A 428 17.99 15.72 7.31
C ASN A 428 16.96 14.94 8.13
N ARG A 429 16.31 15.60 9.10
CA ARG A 429 15.26 15.03 9.96
C ARG A 429 14.16 16.07 10.20
N GLU A 430 12.90 15.64 10.26
CA GLU A 430 11.75 16.53 10.46
C GLU A 430 11.83 17.32 11.77
N LYS A 431 12.34 16.70 12.85
CA LYS A 431 12.60 17.36 14.14
C LYS A 431 14.08 17.27 14.50
N ILE A 432 14.69 18.40 14.83
CA ILE A 432 16.10 18.50 15.22
C ILE A 432 16.19 19.21 16.57
N ALA A 433 17.03 18.69 17.48
CA ALA A 433 17.20 19.26 18.81
C ALA A 433 17.78 20.68 18.74
N GLU A 434 17.29 21.55 19.61
CA GLU A 434 17.85 22.88 19.82
C GLU A 434 19.37 22.81 20.04
N GLY A 435 20.12 23.73 19.45
CA GLY A 435 21.57 23.77 19.54
C GLY A 435 22.30 22.85 18.55
N THR A 436 21.59 22.00 17.79
CA THR A 436 22.23 21.14 16.77
C THR A 436 22.68 21.96 15.57
N ALA A 437 23.93 21.78 15.14
CA ALA A 437 24.43 22.36 13.89
C ALA A 437 23.82 21.65 12.66
N VAL A 438 23.32 22.43 11.70
CA VAL A 438 22.72 21.95 10.45
C VAL A 438 23.37 22.67 9.28
N SER A 439 23.64 21.94 8.20
CA SER A 439 24.14 22.49 6.94
C SER A 439 23.19 22.20 5.78
N PHE A 440 23.01 23.18 4.91
CA PHE A 440 22.23 23.12 3.67
C PHE A 440 23.13 23.35 2.47
N ILE A 441 22.92 22.57 1.41
CA ILE A 441 23.61 22.71 0.13
C ILE A 441 22.54 22.74 -0.96
N ALA A 442 22.50 23.80 -1.76
CA ALA A 442 21.70 23.85 -2.98
C ALA A 442 22.52 23.26 -4.13
N GLU A 443 22.10 22.10 -4.64
CA GLU A 443 22.76 21.41 -5.75
C GLU A 443 21.98 21.63 -7.05
N PRO A 444 22.49 22.47 -7.98
CA PRO A 444 21.84 22.68 -9.27
C PRO A 444 21.91 21.42 -10.14
N ALA A 445 20.83 21.15 -10.88
CA ALA A 445 20.84 20.16 -11.95
C ALA A 445 21.74 20.59 -13.13
N SER A 446 22.03 19.67 -14.05
CA SER A 446 22.85 19.99 -15.23
C SER A 446 22.21 21.12 -16.04
N GLY A 447 23.01 22.12 -16.44
CA GLY A 447 22.49 23.30 -17.14
C GLY A 447 21.81 24.36 -16.25
N TRP A 448 21.74 24.16 -14.94
CA TRP A 448 21.19 25.13 -13.97
C TRP A 448 22.27 25.70 -13.05
N LYS A 449 22.01 26.87 -12.48
CA LYS A 449 22.81 27.49 -11.41
C LYS A 449 21.92 27.96 -10.27
N PHE A 450 22.47 27.98 -9.06
CA PHE A 450 21.79 28.52 -7.90
C PHE A 450 21.61 30.03 -8.03
N ALA A 451 20.40 30.52 -7.77
CA ALA A 451 20.05 31.95 -7.83
C ALA A 451 19.70 32.54 -6.46
N GLY A 452 19.33 31.72 -5.48
CA GLY A 452 19.01 32.17 -4.12
C GLY A 452 18.14 31.18 -3.35
N TRP A 453 18.00 31.40 -2.04
CA TRP A 453 17.13 30.60 -1.18
C TRP A 453 15.69 31.12 -1.18
N THR A 454 14.74 30.23 -0.85
CA THR A 454 13.31 30.49 -0.65
C THR A 454 12.80 29.83 0.62
N GLY A 455 11.53 30.05 0.97
CA GLY A 455 10.94 29.60 2.23
C GLY A 455 11.07 30.65 3.33
N LYS A 456 10.47 30.37 4.50
CA LYS A 456 10.41 31.32 5.62
C LYS A 456 11.78 31.66 6.20
N SER A 457 12.76 30.78 6.02
CA SER A 457 14.13 30.96 6.53
C SER A 457 15.11 31.46 5.45
N ALA A 458 14.63 31.81 4.25
CA ALA A 458 15.49 32.26 3.15
C ALA A 458 16.36 33.47 3.50
N SER A 459 15.79 34.44 4.22
CA SER A 459 16.51 35.64 4.65
C SER A 459 17.68 35.35 5.59
N ASP A 460 17.61 34.24 6.33
CA ASP A 460 18.65 33.82 7.27
C ASP A 460 19.83 33.15 6.56
N ALA A 461 19.59 32.57 5.37
CA ALA A 461 20.55 31.77 4.61
C ALA A 461 21.52 32.59 3.75
N GLY A 462 21.19 33.86 3.47
CA GLY A 462 22.03 34.75 2.66
C GLY A 462 22.02 34.40 1.16
N SER A 463 23.11 34.71 0.45
CA SER A 463 23.21 34.59 -1.02
C SER A 463 24.07 33.41 -1.51
N GLU A 464 24.75 32.71 -0.61
CA GLU A 464 25.63 31.59 -0.97
C GLU A 464 24.85 30.30 -1.18
N SER A 465 25.32 29.43 -2.07
CA SER A 465 24.69 28.11 -2.33
C SER A 465 24.82 27.11 -1.18
N THR A 466 25.53 27.48 -0.13
CA THR A 466 25.64 26.70 1.11
C THR A 466 25.29 27.58 2.30
N TRP A 467 24.57 27.01 3.27
CA TRP A 467 24.23 27.69 4.51
C TRP A 467 24.47 26.76 5.69
N LYS A 468 25.18 27.24 6.71
CA LYS A 468 25.39 26.52 7.98
C LYS A 468 24.81 27.35 9.10
N THR A 469 24.04 26.70 9.96
CA THR A 469 23.39 27.35 11.09
C THR A 469 23.22 26.38 12.24
N THR A 470 22.69 26.87 13.36
CA THR A 470 22.29 26.08 14.51
C THR A 470 20.77 26.13 14.63
N MET A 471 20.14 25.00 14.96
CA MET A 471 18.70 24.95 15.20
C MET A 471 18.35 25.70 16.50
N THR A 472 17.77 26.89 16.36
CA THR A 472 17.23 27.70 17.47
C THR A 472 15.77 28.13 17.25
N LYS A 473 15.19 27.73 16.12
CA LYS A 473 13.81 27.95 15.69
C LYS A 473 13.50 26.98 14.55
N ASP A 474 12.22 26.86 14.19
CA ASP A 474 11.83 26.12 12.99
C ASP A 474 12.52 26.71 11.75
N ILE A 475 13.04 25.84 10.89
CA ILE A 475 13.68 26.19 9.62
C ILE A 475 12.81 25.67 8.47
N GLU A 476 12.43 26.56 7.55
CA GLU A 476 11.75 26.22 6.30
C GLU A 476 12.53 26.83 5.13
N LEU A 477 13.10 25.98 4.27
CA LEU A 477 14.03 26.39 3.21
C LEU A 477 13.76 25.68 1.89
N GLY A 478 13.80 26.41 0.77
CA GLY A 478 13.90 25.88 -0.60
C GLY A 478 14.96 26.65 -1.38
N ALA A 479 15.23 26.27 -2.63
CA ALA A 479 16.18 26.97 -3.50
C ALA A 479 15.53 27.39 -4.82
N ILE A 480 15.94 28.54 -5.33
CA ILE A 480 15.69 28.96 -6.71
C ILE A 480 16.92 28.60 -7.53
N PHE A 481 16.68 27.90 -8.63
CA PHE A 481 17.66 27.68 -9.66
C PHE A 481 17.23 28.41 -10.93
N GLU A 482 18.21 28.90 -11.68
CA GLU A 482 18.01 29.52 -12.99
C GLU A 482 18.85 28.77 -14.03
N ALA A 483 18.35 28.67 -15.26
CA ALA A 483 19.09 28.05 -16.34
C ALA A 483 20.35 28.86 -16.67
N LYS A 484 21.44 28.19 -17.07
CA LYS A 484 22.70 28.81 -17.53
C LYS A 484 22.56 29.41 -18.94
N GLY A 485 21.52 30.20 -19.18
CA GLY A 485 21.21 30.79 -20.49
C GLY A 485 20.89 29.76 -21.59
N THR A 486 20.60 28.51 -21.22
CA THR A 486 20.17 27.48 -22.17
C THR A 486 18.68 27.61 -22.47
N THR A 487 18.32 27.39 -23.73
CA THR A 487 16.91 27.22 -24.15
C THR A 487 16.56 25.76 -24.41
N THR A 488 17.51 24.84 -24.21
CA THR A 488 17.36 23.40 -24.37
C THR A 488 17.43 22.71 -23.01
N PHE A 489 16.44 21.88 -22.72
CA PHE A 489 16.23 21.15 -21.47
C PHE A 489 16.18 19.65 -21.77
N GLN A 490 16.74 18.85 -20.86
CA GLN A 490 16.80 17.41 -20.99
C GLN A 490 15.54 16.78 -20.38
N ALA A 491 14.86 15.88 -21.10
CA ALA A 491 13.69 15.20 -20.55
C ALA A 491 14.06 14.30 -19.37
N GLU A 492 15.28 13.74 -19.36
CA GLU A 492 15.79 12.90 -18.28
C GLU A 492 16.10 13.63 -16.98
N ASP A 493 16.13 14.97 -16.98
CA ASP A 493 16.19 15.80 -15.77
C ASP A 493 14.80 15.93 -15.09
N GLY A 494 13.77 15.31 -15.68
CA GLY A 494 12.38 15.40 -15.24
C GLY A 494 12.00 14.56 -14.01
N ILE A 495 10.87 14.93 -13.39
CA ILE A 495 10.21 14.06 -12.41
C ILE A 495 9.48 12.97 -13.18
N ILE A 496 9.93 11.73 -13.03
CA ILE A 496 9.44 10.57 -13.78
C ILE A 496 8.46 9.78 -12.92
N ASP A 497 7.31 9.41 -13.49
CA ASP A 497 6.33 8.51 -12.86
C ASP A 497 5.89 7.43 -13.87
N ASN A 498 6.18 6.17 -13.58
CA ASN A 498 5.99 4.98 -14.42
C ASN A 498 6.64 4.99 -15.83
N ALA A 499 7.34 6.05 -16.23
CA ALA A 499 8.27 6.02 -17.35
C ALA A 499 9.69 5.63 -16.87
N ILE A 500 10.63 5.43 -17.80
CA ILE A 500 11.99 4.97 -17.49
C ILE A 500 13.00 5.93 -18.12
N ASN A 501 13.98 6.40 -17.35
CA ASN A 501 15.17 7.06 -17.89
C ASN A 501 16.15 5.98 -18.39
N GLU A 502 16.43 5.97 -19.68
CA GLU A 502 17.29 4.98 -20.33
C GLU A 502 18.38 5.63 -21.19
N SER A 503 19.41 4.86 -21.51
CA SER A 503 20.52 5.26 -22.39
C SER A 503 20.91 4.17 -23.39
N THR A 504 20.03 3.18 -23.60
CA THR A 504 20.32 1.96 -24.37
C THR A 504 20.28 2.20 -25.88
N ASN A 505 19.41 3.08 -26.37
CA ASN A 505 19.34 3.45 -27.77
C ASN A 505 20.19 4.69 -28.05
N ALA A 506 21.35 4.52 -28.67
CA ALA A 506 22.24 5.64 -28.99
C ALA A 506 21.58 6.70 -29.89
N GLY A 507 22.03 7.96 -29.81
CA GLY A 507 21.56 9.06 -30.65
C GLY A 507 20.88 10.20 -29.89
N PHE A 508 20.62 10.02 -28.59
CA PHE A 508 20.19 11.08 -27.67
C PHE A 508 21.33 12.04 -27.29
N ALA A 509 20.96 13.23 -26.84
CA ALA A 509 21.86 14.18 -26.22
C ALA A 509 21.81 14.08 -24.68
N GLY A 510 22.79 14.64 -23.98
CA GLY A 510 22.80 14.57 -22.51
C GLY A 510 23.20 13.19 -21.99
N THR A 511 22.43 12.66 -21.04
CA THR A 511 22.76 11.43 -20.30
C THR A 511 21.81 10.27 -20.56
N GLY A 512 20.65 10.55 -21.15
CA GLY A 512 19.66 9.53 -21.47
C GLY A 512 18.49 10.12 -22.25
N TYR A 513 17.37 9.42 -22.20
CA TYR A 513 16.07 9.84 -22.72
C TYR A 513 14.97 9.18 -21.88
N ILE A 514 13.74 9.68 -22.00
CA ILE A 514 12.57 9.10 -21.35
C ILE A 514 11.89 8.09 -22.28
N ASN A 515 11.84 6.84 -21.83
CA ASN A 515 11.07 5.75 -22.41
C ASN A 515 9.71 5.64 -21.70
N PHE A 516 8.62 5.87 -22.42
CA PHE A 516 7.28 5.77 -21.87
C PHE A 516 6.68 4.39 -22.12
N GLY A 517 6.50 3.61 -21.04
CA GLY A 517 5.81 2.32 -21.06
C GLY A 517 4.28 2.43 -21.19
N THR A 518 3.60 1.31 -21.39
CA THR A 518 2.12 1.21 -21.30
C THR A 518 1.59 1.47 -19.89
N GLY A 519 0.36 1.98 -19.74
CA GLY A 519 -0.27 2.22 -18.43
C GLY A 519 -0.43 3.70 -18.06
N LYS A 520 0.29 4.19 -17.04
CA LYS A 520 0.23 5.59 -16.56
C LYS A 520 1.62 6.26 -16.53
N SER A 521 2.33 6.22 -17.66
CA SER A 521 3.68 6.79 -17.82
C SER A 521 3.65 8.29 -18.04
N THR A 522 4.35 9.05 -17.19
CA THR A 522 4.45 10.51 -17.26
C THR A 522 5.87 11.00 -16.94
N VAL A 523 6.22 12.17 -17.45
CA VAL A 523 7.40 12.93 -17.04
C VAL A 523 7.07 14.42 -16.95
N GLN A 524 7.57 15.08 -15.91
CA GLN A 524 7.52 16.54 -15.76
C GLN A 524 8.92 17.10 -16.04
N VAL A 525 9.13 17.63 -17.24
CA VAL A 525 10.43 18.15 -17.70
C VAL A 525 10.62 19.57 -17.14
N PRO A 526 11.68 19.84 -16.37
CA PRO A 526 11.95 21.17 -15.85
C PRO A 526 12.40 22.10 -16.98
N VAL A 527 11.77 23.27 -17.05
CA VAL A 527 12.07 24.31 -18.02
C VAL A 527 12.22 25.66 -17.34
N TYR A 528 12.90 26.59 -18.01
CA TYR A 528 13.01 27.97 -17.57
C TYR A 528 12.73 28.92 -18.73
N VAL A 529 11.92 29.94 -18.50
CA VAL A 529 11.71 31.02 -19.46
C VAL A 529 11.82 32.39 -18.81
N GLU A 530 12.44 33.34 -19.51
CA GLU A 530 12.69 34.69 -18.98
C GLU A 530 11.42 35.56 -18.97
N TYR A 531 10.51 35.30 -19.91
CA TYR A 531 9.29 36.06 -20.12
C TYR A 531 8.08 35.12 -20.13
N PRO A 532 6.95 35.49 -19.50
CA PRO A 532 5.75 34.68 -19.61
C PRO A 532 5.18 34.79 -21.02
N GLY A 533 4.55 33.74 -21.52
CA GLY A 533 3.83 33.76 -22.80
C GLY A 533 4.10 32.52 -23.65
N GLU A 534 3.89 32.66 -24.95
CA GLU A 534 3.88 31.53 -25.88
C GLU A 534 5.27 31.24 -26.45
N TYR A 535 5.67 29.97 -26.42
CA TYR A 535 6.92 29.44 -26.95
C TYR A 535 6.65 28.35 -27.98
N THR A 536 7.50 28.29 -29.01
CA THR A 536 7.66 27.09 -29.84
C THR A 536 8.47 26.07 -29.04
N MET A 537 7.90 24.88 -28.88
CA MET A 537 8.51 23.74 -28.21
C MET A 537 8.94 22.73 -29.27
N GLU A 538 10.25 22.60 -29.49
CA GLU A 538 10.86 21.58 -30.35
C GLU A 538 11.28 20.39 -29.48
N MET A 539 10.67 19.23 -29.70
CA MET A 539 10.92 17.97 -29.01
C MET A 539 11.79 17.07 -29.87
N THR A 540 12.94 16.66 -29.36
CA THR A 540 13.78 15.63 -29.97
C THR A 540 13.30 14.25 -29.52
N TYR A 541 13.02 13.35 -30.46
CA TYR A 541 12.42 12.05 -30.16
C TYR A 541 12.87 10.94 -31.11
N ALA A 542 12.75 9.70 -30.67
CA ALA A 542 12.87 8.50 -31.51
C ALA A 542 11.63 7.60 -31.37
N ASN A 543 11.18 7.01 -32.47
CA ASN A 543 10.06 6.07 -32.50
C ASN A 543 10.32 4.94 -33.51
N GLY A 544 10.99 3.88 -33.04
CA GLY A 544 11.34 2.72 -33.87
C GLY A 544 10.21 1.68 -34.03
N SER A 545 8.98 1.98 -33.61
CA SER A 545 7.88 0.99 -33.57
C SER A 545 7.18 0.74 -34.91
N GLY A 546 7.51 1.51 -35.95
CA GLY A 546 6.84 1.45 -37.26
C GLY A 546 5.40 1.98 -37.26
N LYS A 547 4.91 2.54 -36.15
CA LYS A 547 3.59 3.18 -36.00
C LYS A 547 3.74 4.53 -35.32
N THR A 548 2.81 5.46 -35.59
CA THR A 548 2.72 6.73 -34.86
C THR A 548 2.43 6.48 -33.38
N ARG A 549 3.13 7.20 -32.49
CA ARG A 549 2.91 7.18 -31.04
C ARG A 549 2.52 8.58 -30.57
N ASN A 550 1.66 8.65 -29.56
CA ASN A 550 1.10 9.92 -29.10
C ASN A 550 1.48 10.21 -27.65
N LEU A 551 1.76 11.47 -27.34
CA LEU A 551 1.81 11.96 -25.97
C LEU A 551 0.83 13.13 -25.82
N ALA A 552 0.19 13.23 -24.67
CA ALA A 552 -0.43 14.46 -24.22
C ALA A 552 0.64 15.35 -23.56
N PHE A 553 0.56 16.66 -23.76
CA PHE A 553 1.45 17.62 -23.09
C PHE A 553 0.67 18.79 -22.48
N ALA A 554 1.16 19.33 -21.36
CA ALA A 554 0.48 20.44 -20.68
C ALA A 554 1.45 21.38 -19.93
N PRO A 555 1.10 22.67 -19.82
CA PRO A 555 1.85 23.63 -19.02
C PRO A 555 1.65 23.40 -17.50
N PRO A 556 2.46 24.05 -16.65
CA PRO A 556 2.43 23.87 -15.20
C PRO A 556 1.02 24.04 -14.60
N GLY A 557 0.66 23.16 -13.66
CA GLY A 557 -0.62 23.22 -12.94
C GLY A 557 -1.85 22.76 -13.73
N THR A 558 -1.69 22.33 -14.98
CA THR A 558 -2.81 21.87 -15.84
C THR A 558 -3.06 20.36 -15.71
N CYS A 559 -2.01 19.59 -15.42
CA CYS A 559 -2.10 18.21 -14.97
C CYS A 559 -0.99 17.92 -13.93
N SER A 560 -1.20 16.88 -13.12
CA SER A 560 -0.23 16.39 -12.13
C SER A 560 0.20 14.97 -12.49
N ALA A 561 1.46 14.60 -12.18
CA ALA A 561 1.92 13.21 -12.27
C ALA A 561 0.97 12.27 -11.50
N GLY A 562 0.76 11.05 -12.01
CA GLY A 562 -0.11 10.04 -11.39
C GLY A 562 -1.63 10.20 -11.58
N VAL A 563 -2.13 11.34 -12.12
CA VAL A 563 -3.56 11.60 -12.30
C VAL A 563 -3.99 11.35 -13.74
N ASP A 564 -4.74 10.25 -14.00
CA ASP A 564 -5.48 9.88 -15.23
C ASP A 564 -4.96 10.35 -16.62
N GLY A 565 -3.64 10.53 -16.75
CA GLY A 565 -2.91 10.84 -17.99
C GLY A 565 -3.38 12.12 -18.70
N CYS A 566 -3.10 13.30 -18.14
CA CYS A 566 -3.38 14.65 -18.70
C CYS A 566 -4.63 14.70 -19.60
N LYS A 567 -5.74 14.09 -19.15
CA LYS A 567 -6.91 13.83 -19.99
C LYS A 567 -7.55 15.15 -20.42
N GLY A 568 -7.65 15.36 -21.74
CA GLY A 568 -8.15 16.61 -22.32
C GLY A 568 -7.08 17.68 -22.56
N ALA A 569 -5.81 17.39 -22.28
CA ALA A 569 -4.69 18.21 -22.74
C ALA A 569 -4.44 18.01 -24.25
N GLU A 570 -3.60 18.87 -24.81
CA GLU A 570 -3.23 18.79 -26.22
C GLU A 570 -2.42 17.52 -26.49
N VAL A 571 -2.77 16.82 -27.57
CA VAL A 571 -2.13 15.57 -27.97
C VAL A 571 -1.24 15.83 -29.18
N ILE A 572 0.01 15.39 -29.08
CA ILE A 572 0.99 15.45 -30.16
C ILE A 572 1.33 14.05 -30.67
N SER A 573 1.42 13.95 -32.00
CA SER A 573 1.73 12.71 -32.72
C SER A 573 3.18 12.67 -33.20
N PHE A 574 3.88 11.60 -32.82
CA PHE A 574 5.26 11.30 -33.13
C PHE A 574 5.32 10.17 -34.16
N GLU A 575 5.73 10.50 -35.38
CA GLU A 575 5.78 9.55 -36.49
C GLU A 575 6.91 8.52 -36.30
N ALA A 576 6.87 7.42 -37.06
CA ALA A 576 7.96 6.44 -36.99
C ALA A 576 9.27 7.05 -37.52
N THR A 577 10.38 6.84 -36.79
CA THR A 577 11.73 7.28 -37.17
C THR A 577 12.58 6.14 -37.76
N ASP A 578 11.93 5.07 -38.20
CA ASP A 578 12.49 3.79 -38.66
C ASP A 578 13.27 2.96 -37.63
N LYS A 579 14.09 3.60 -36.77
CA LYS A 579 14.88 2.93 -35.72
C LYS A 579 14.84 3.72 -34.43
N TRP A 580 14.93 3.02 -33.30
CA TRP A 580 15.04 3.62 -31.97
C TRP A 580 16.31 4.45 -31.75
N THR A 581 17.31 4.29 -32.62
CA THR A 581 18.57 5.07 -32.62
C THR A 581 18.54 6.28 -33.56
N THR A 582 17.43 6.50 -34.26
CA THR A 582 17.28 7.63 -35.19
C THR A 582 16.37 8.65 -34.54
N TYR A 583 16.93 9.81 -34.19
CA TYR A 583 16.21 10.90 -33.57
C TYR A 583 15.78 11.95 -34.61
N GLN A 584 14.57 12.47 -34.45
CA GLN A 584 13.99 13.55 -35.23
C GLN A 584 13.43 14.63 -34.29
N THR A 585 13.06 15.78 -34.84
CA THR A 585 12.37 16.83 -34.08
C THR A 585 10.90 16.91 -34.43
N LYS A 586 10.08 17.28 -33.44
CA LYS A 586 8.66 17.58 -33.59
C LYS A 586 8.37 18.91 -32.89
N GLU A 587 7.59 19.78 -33.52
CA GLU A 587 7.22 21.07 -32.93
C GLU A 587 5.79 21.08 -32.42
N ALA A 588 5.59 21.78 -31.30
CA ALA A 588 4.30 22.22 -30.79
C ALA A 588 4.41 23.63 -30.22
N THR A 589 3.29 24.22 -29.82
CA THR A 589 3.26 25.52 -29.14
C THR A 589 2.85 25.31 -27.67
N ILE A 590 3.47 26.04 -26.75
CA ILE A 590 3.11 25.99 -25.32
C ILE A 590 3.21 27.37 -24.68
N THR A 591 2.29 27.66 -23.74
CA THR A 591 2.32 28.89 -22.93
C THR A 591 2.94 28.61 -21.57
N LEU A 592 3.98 29.36 -21.20
CA LEU A 592 4.73 29.15 -19.97
C LEU A 592 4.74 30.41 -19.09
N PRO A 593 4.72 30.26 -17.75
CA PRO A 593 4.93 31.36 -16.82
C PRO A 593 6.42 31.73 -16.78
N LYS A 594 6.72 32.97 -16.38
CA LYS A 594 8.10 33.41 -16.13
C LYS A 594 8.77 32.56 -15.03
N GLY A 595 10.03 32.22 -15.25
CA GLY A 595 10.88 31.53 -14.29
C GLY A 595 10.91 30.01 -14.52
N ALA A 596 11.35 29.28 -13.50
CA ALA A 596 11.41 27.82 -13.53
C ALA A 596 10.00 27.21 -13.45
N SER A 597 9.74 26.17 -14.24
CA SER A 597 8.46 25.48 -14.30
C SER A 597 8.59 24.07 -14.88
N TYR A 598 7.47 23.37 -15.05
CA TYR A 598 7.43 22.03 -15.67
C TYR A 598 6.53 21.98 -16.90
N ILE A 599 6.99 21.28 -17.94
CA ILE A 599 6.13 20.78 -19.00
C ILE A 599 5.85 19.31 -18.70
N THR A 600 4.58 18.96 -18.55
CA THR A 600 4.19 17.56 -18.27
C THR A 600 3.89 16.85 -19.58
N PHE A 601 4.49 15.69 -19.80
CA PHE A 601 4.18 14.75 -20.88
C PHE A 601 3.60 13.47 -20.31
N SER A 602 2.58 12.92 -20.96
CA SER A 602 1.89 11.69 -20.55
C SER A 602 1.54 10.84 -21.76
N ILE A 603 1.53 9.53 -21.59
CA ILE A 603 0.93 8.64 -22.58
C ILE A 603 -0.58 8.84 -22.69
N VAL A 604 -1.12 8.53 -23.87
CA VAL A 604 -2.55 8.65 -24.20
C VAL A 604 -3.17 7.26 -24.28
N ASP A 605 -4.31 7.06 -23.61
CA ASP A 605 -5.12 5.83 -23.61
C ASP A 605 -4.36 4.54 -23.20
N GLY A 606 -3.34 4.67 -22.35
CA GLY A 606 -2.57 3.52 -21.84
C GLY A 606 -1.56 2.92 -22.81
N ASN A 607 -1.38 3.52 -23.99
CA ASN A 607 -0.45 3.04 -25.03
C ASN A 607 0.99 3.50 -24.79
N ASP A 608 1.94 2.75 -25.34
CA ASP A 608 3.38 3.03 -25.30
C ASP A 608 3.73 4.35 -26.03
N GLY A 609 4.68 5.14 -25.54
CA GLY A 609 5.09 6.45 -26.11
C GLY A 609 6.42 6.42 -26.90
N PRO A 610 6.81 7.49 -27.60
CA PRO A 610 8.16 7.58 -28.20
C PRO A 610 9.24 7.69 -27.13
N ASN A 611 10.52 7.55 -27.51
CA ASN A 611 11.64 7.97 -26.68
C ASN A 611 11.77 9.50 -26.77
N LEU A 612 11.58 10.23 -25.67
CA LEU A 612 11.68 11.70 -25.63
C LEU A 612 13.02 12.12 -25.01
N ASP A 613 13.75 13.00 -25.69
CA ASP A 613 15.10 13.42 -25.31
C ASP A 613 15.12 14.93 -24.96
N GLN A 614 15.42 15.81 -25.91
CA GLN A 614 15.54 17.25 -25.63
C GLN A 614 14.26 18.04 -25.89
N ILE A 615 14.00 19.03 -25.04
CA ILE A 615 13.00 20.07 -25.25
C ILE A 615 13.69 21.41 -25.45
N LYS A 616 13.60 21.97 -26.66
CA LYS A 616 14.10 23.31 -26.96
C LYS A 616 12.95 24.30 -27.06
N LEU A 617 13.05 25.39 -26.31
CA LEU A 617 12.05 26.46 -26.28
C LEU A 617 12.54 27.69 -27.05
N THR A 618 11.75 28.16 -28.00
CA THR A 618 12.01 29.40 -28.73
C THR A 618 10.85 30.36 -28.53
N GLU A 619 11.14 31.62 -28.21
CA GLU A 619 10.10 32.64 -28.00
C GLU A 619 9.22 32.79 -29.25
N LYS A 620 7.89 32.81 -29.08
CA LYS A 620 6.93 33.02 -30.16
C LYS A 620 6.08 34.27 -29.93
N ASN A 621 5.26 34.28 -28.87
CA ASN A 621 4.46 35.43 -28.45
C ASN A 621 4.60 35.63 -26.94
N VAL A 622 5.76 36.13 -26.52
CA VAL A 622 6.10 36.31 -25.11
C VAL A 622 5.87 37.76 -24.67
N ASP A 623 5.32 37.93 -23.46
CA ASP A 623 5.14 39.23 -22.84
C ASP A 623 6.46 39.70 -22.21
N LYS A 624 7.25 40.43 -22.99
CA LYS A 624 8.48 41.07 -22.50
C LYS A 624 8.20 42.31 -21.64
N GLY A 625 6.93 42.58 -21.34
CA GLY A 625 6.45 43.88 -20.91
C GLY A 625 6.46 44.86 -22.09
N THR A 626 5.50 45.77 -22.11
CA THR A 626 5.55 46.88 -23.05
C THR A 626 6.67 47.85 -22.65
N THR A 627 7.71 47.96 -23.48
CA THR A 627 8.34 49.29 -23.72
C THR A 627 7.42 50.07 -24.66
N SER A 628 6.20 50.38 -24.21
CA SER A 628 5.35 51.35 -24.91
C SER A 628 5.57 52.71 -24.25
N ILE A 629 6.31 53.57 -24.97
CA ILE A 629 5.99 54.99 -24.91
C ILE A 629 4.58 55.07 -25.47
N ALA A 630 3.58 55.20 -24.60
CA ALA A 630 2.24 55.57 -25.02
C ALA A 630 2.38 56.75 -25.99
N GLN A 631 1.91 56.60 -27.22
CA GLN A 631 1.68 57.72 -28.12
C GLN A 631 0.84 58.73 -27.33
N ILE A 632 1.47 59.80 -26.88
CA ILE A 632 0.76 60.97 -26.39
C ILE A 632 0.12 61.56 -27.63
N ASN A 633 -1.19 61.44 -27.76
CA ASN A 633 -1.97 62.34 -28.60
C ASN A 633 -1.60 63.76 -28.16
N ARG A 634 -0.87 64.47 -29.02
CA ARG A 634 -0.54 65.88 -28.85
C ARG A 634 -1.85 66.67 -28.81
N THR A 635 -2.29 67.05 -27.62
CA THR A 635 -2.89 68.37 -27.46
C THR A 635 -1.73 69.35 -27.33
N ASN A 636 -1.57 70.23 -28.32
CA ASN A 636 -0.57 71.29 -28.36
C ASN A 636 -0.81 72.30 -27.23
N ALA A 637 -0.36 71.99 -26.02
CA ALA A 637 -0.21 72.95 -24.93
C ALA A 637 1.26 72.99 -24.52
N THR A 638 1.91 74.14 -24.71
CA THR A 638 3.30 74.38 -24.33
C THR A 638 3.45 74.26 -22.81
N VAL A 639 4.30 73.34 -22.34
CA VAL A 639 4.62 73.20 -20.90
C VAL A 639 5.26 74.50 -20.42
N SER A 640 4.72 75.09 -19.35
CA SER A 640 5.27 76.33 -18.77
C SER A 640 6.44 76.04 -17.83
N GLU A 641 6.40 74.93 -17.09
CA GLU A 641 7.48 74.51 -16.19
C GLU A 641 7.46 73.01 -15.86
N SER A 642 8.62 72.50 -15.45
CA SER A 642 8.86 71.13 -15.02
C SER A 642 9.67 71.10 -13.72
N ARG A 643 9.29 70.22 -12.78
CA ARG A 643 9.97 69.91 -11.53
C ARG A 643 10.27 68.41 -11.46
N ILE A 644 11.48 68.03 -11.07
CA ILE A 644 11.92 66.63 -10.99
C ILE A 644 12.33 66.35 -9.56
N TYR A 645 11.80 65.30 -8.97
CA TYR A 645 12.09 64.86 -7.62
C TYR A 645 12.71 63.46 -7.63
N ASP A 646 13.54 63.13 -6.65
CA ASP A 646 13.96 61.75 -6.41
C ASP A 646 12.83 60.96 -5.71
N THR A 647 13.03 59.66 -5.52
CA THR A 647 12.03 58.78 -4.86
C THR A 647 11.77 59.12 -3.40
N ASN A 648 12.64 59.92 -2.77
CA ASN A 648 12.46 60.41 -1.40
C ASN A 648 11.75 61.77 -1.37
N GLY A 649 11.32 62.29 -2.53
CA GLY A 649 10.55 63.54 -2.64
C GLY A 649 11.40 64.81 -2.64
N LYS A 650 12.74 64.71 -2.73
CA LYS A 650 13.63 65.88 -2.81
C LYS A 650 13.65 66.41 -4.24
N LEU A 651 13.49 67.73 -4.41
CA LEU A 651 13.58 68.36 -5.73
C LEU A 651 15.03 68.28 -6.24
N VAL A 652 15.22 67.54 -7.33
CA VAL A 652 16.51 67.34 -8.00
C VAL A 652 16.70 68.39 -9.09
N ARG A 653 15.64 68.84 -9.76
CA ARG A 653 15.75 69.83 -10.83
C ARG A 653 14.46 70.61 -11.10
N TYR A 654 14.60 71.86 -11.50
CA TYR A 654 13.52 72.71 -12.01
C TYR A 654 13.90 73.28 -13.37
N THR A 655 12.93 73.41 -14.28
CA THR A 655 13.13 74.01 -15.60
C THR A 655 11.86 74.73 -16.05
N LYS A 656 11.98 75.95 -16.57
CA LYS A 656 10.88 76.61 -17.31
C LYS A 656 10.80 75.98 -18.70
N GLY A 657 9.68 75.34 -19.03
CA GLY A 657 9.53 74.50 -20.20
C GLY A 657 9.62 73.00 -19.93
N ASN A 658 9.90 72.22 -20.98
CA ASN A 658 9.94 70.76 -20.93
C ASN A 658 11.07 70.22 -20.01
N ALA A 659 10.82 69.09 -19.37
CA ALA A 659 11.80 68.41 -18.55
C ALA A 659 12.94 67.83 -19.41
N ASN A 660 14.19 68.15 -19.06
CA ASN A 660 15.36 67.49 -19.64
C ASN A 660 15.93 66.46 -18.66
N LEU A 661 15.87 65.18 -19.05
CA LEU A 661 16.25 64.03 -18.22
C LEU A 661 17.63 63.46 -18.54
N THR A 662 18.28 63.88 -19.63
CA THR A 662 19.55 63.29 -20.11
C THR A 662 20.77 63.61 -19.24
N VAL A 663 20.57 64.46 -18.24
CA VAL A 663 21.59 65.03 -17.35
C VAL A 663 21.43 64.56 -15.91
N LEU A 664 20.56 63.57 -15.68
CA LEU A 664 20.34 62.92 -14.39
C LEU A 664 21.12 61.60 -14.33
N ALA A 665 21.56 61.22 -13.14
CA ALA A 665 22.16 59.90 -12.92
C ALA A 665 21.11 58.78 -13.14
N PRO A 666 21.53 57.55 -13.47
CA PRO A 666 20.61 56.42 -13.57
C PRO A 666 19.83 56.23 -12.25
N GLY A 667 18.51 56.09 -12.33
CA GLY A 667 17.64 56.06 -11.16
C GLY A 667 16.18 56.35 -11.48
N ILE A 668 15.31 56.28 -10.47
CA ILE A 668 13.87 56.58 -10.62
C ILE A 668 13.59 57.99 -10.11
N TYR A 669 12.85 58.77 -10.89
CA TYR A 669 12.51 60.15 -10.58
C TYR A 669 11.02 60.41 -10.79
N VAL A 670 10.46 61.33 -10.01
CA VAL A 670 9.11 61.85 -10.18
C VAL A 670 9.19 63.17 -10.94
N VAL A 671 8.68 63.21 -12.17
CA VAL A 671 8.62 64.43 -13.00
C VAL A 671 7.22 65.02 -12.91
N LYS A 672 7.12 66.28 -12.50
CA LYS A 672 5.88 67.08 -12.50
C LYS A 672 5.99 68.18 -13.54
N THR A 673 5.03 68.28 -14.45
CA THR A 673 4.97 69.34 -15.46
C THR A 673 3.68 70.14 -15.33
N SER A 674 3.75 71.44 -15.59
CA SER A 674 2.61 72.36 -15.52
C SER A 674 2.36 73.00 -16.88
N ALA A 675 1.11 73.13 -17.30
CA ALA A 675 0.70 73.86 -18.50
C ALA A 675 -0.73 74.42 -18.31
N GLN A 676 -0.92 75.73 -18.53
CA GLN A 676 -2.22 76.43 -18.51
C GLN A 676 -3.18 76.01 -17.37
N GLY A 677 -2.70 76.02 -16.13
CA GLY A 677 -3.52 75.70 -14.95
C GLY A 677 -3.66 74.19 -14.63
N TYR A 678 -3.10 73.31 -15.47
CA TYR A 678 -3.07 71.86 -15.22
C TYR A 678 -1.67 71.40 -14.82
N SER A 679 -1.59 70.41 -13.94
CA SER A 679 -0.35 69.72 -13.59
C SER A 679 -0.45 68.23 -13.88
N LYS A 680 0.62 67.65 -14.43
CA LYS A 680 0.78 66.20 -14.66
C LYS A 680 1.99 65.71 -13.90
N GLN A 681 1.88 64.53 -13.31
CA GLN A 681 2.98 63.85 -12.63
C GLN A 681 3.21 62.47 -13.25
N LYS A 682 4.47 62.09 -13.45
CA LYS A 682 4.86 60.77 -13.95
C LYS A 682 6.16 60.31 -13.29
N MET A 683 6.26 59.03 -12.94
CA MET A 683 7.53 58.42 -12.58
C MET A 683 8.30 58.02 -13.83
N VAL A 684 9.58 58.33 -13.88
CA VAL A 684 10.46 58.05 -15.01
C VAL A 684 11.74 57.41 -14.49
N GLN A 685 12.11 56.27 -15.08
CA GLN A 685 13.41 55.66 -14.85
C GLN A 685 14.40 56.19 -15.89
N VAL A 686 15.47 56.82 -15.41
CA VAL A 686 16.64 57.19 -16.21
C VAL A 686 17.59 56.00 -16.18
N ARG A 687 18.02 55.53 -17.36
CA ARG A 687 18.95 54.40 -17.52
C ARG A 687 20.31 54.91 -17.97
#